data_AF-A0A317C4S2-F1
#
_entry.id   AF-A0A317C4S2-F1
#
_cell.length_a   1.000
_cell.length_b   1.000
_cell.length_c   1.000
_cell.angle_alpha   90.00
_cell.angle_beta   90.00
_cell.angle_gamma   90.00
#
_symmetry.space_group_name_H-M   'P 1'
#
loop_
_entity.id
_entity.type
_entity.pdbx_description
1 polymer ?
#
loop_
_entity_poly.entity_id
_entity_poly.type
_entity_poly.pdbx_seq_one_letter_code
_entity_poly.pdbx_strand_id
1 'polypeptide(L)'
;MRNTSTSDLFTHSDSTVSAHEYQPFMAGHIDVKLAGADSDIRLFIFKPSDYPYLWLKYVEGLQREYNRMGVSHILDLKILKDPKFFRIAMIAIMGGEVVAGLRCSGPIRKVSHAAAYEEMADGNQAFVSEYLEERMAENIAEPKGLWVDLNSSARERLTQLMSRCMIYSAALLDCRYSICTSAKKMNMVYTSSGMDALPEAGTVYYPNKDFKTTLGCFDLHKVLKQCNDDNRIRLRRDWQLIQLARVNSRSQKSCPNSWTPLVLDEANPFHTKALESLLLDPDYEHRSAMKSMDDEMAELLPPVSQSLKDESHRWVAYPWRKVAIELLGPKSFKKLRCDRNRNKITDEEQSHLLGLNVGVVGLSTGHVIAHTMVMEGVCGHIKLADFDLLEVSNLNRIPASLLDINENKAVITARRIAELDPYLTVDVFDKGLLESNIDSFMEGLDIVIEECDELNVKVLVREAAKKRRIPVLMATSDGGIMDVERFDTDEDLKPFHGLTDVDASELKDLSRRDKSGYALAIFEGDKITARLAASMVEIDYTVKTWSQLASDVTQGAAMVTTAVRRIGTGKPTPSSRTRMDMDQMFVDGVPPTPVQITTEQLIADPVFGDNVKENMLLAARYAPSPGNIQPWNIYWKDEVLYFEIDRNRSVSMDVNWRGAMTSIGAACFNAEVVACVEGLNGAMEYFPDSSMPDLVAKFVQGQKSCDIEQAEKLYPHLLTRMTNRELCERQVINPEIINELIEICDKGKAELHVLSSENKLKDYAKISIGSDRLRYLSEHLHAEMISELSWPDIDSLEDGIDIRTLAMPHKDLNVLPILERRDVMDELAKWKSAGLSLGEYNRDRIHCASAMVALTIKGQSDFDYVQGGRVLQKMWLAAETHGLSLQPISPIFLYSNTVDDTINLMNNVYLSEVQSLQNMFSNIFDIKNDEYPVLVVRLAYAKAPQYRSYRKNS
;
A
#
# COMPACT_ATOMS: atom_id res chain seq x y z
N MET A 1 -49.46 26.14 25.14
CA MET A 1 -48.15 25.49 24.99
C MET A 1 -48.30 24.41 23.93
N ARG A 2 -47.51 24.41 22.85
CA ARG A 2 -47.50 23.29 21.90
C ARG A 2 -47.10 22.03 22.68
N ASN A 3 -47.87 20.95 22.60
CA ASN A 3 -47.47 19.66 23.16
C ASN A 3 -46.20 19.21 22.42
N THR A 4 -45.04 19.38 23.03
CA THR A 4 -43.77 18.84 22.54
C THR A 4 -43.92 17.31 22.48
N SER A 5 -43.64 16.69 21.34
CA SER A 5 -43.65 15.22 21.25
C SER A 5 -42.56 14.66 22.15
N THR A 6 -42.78 13.46 22.70
CA THR A 6 -41.75 12.72 23.45
C THR A 6 -40.45 12.51 22.64
N SER A 7 -40.58 12.53 21.30
CA SER A 7 -39.47 12.44 20.34
C SER A 7 -38.64 13.72 20.16
N ASP A 8 -39.19 14.89 20.54
CA ASP A 8 -38.54 16.21 20.46
C ASP A 8 -37.57 16.46 21.63
N LEU A 9 -37.66 15.68 22.71
CA LEU A 9 -36.95 15.95 23.96
C LEU A 9 -35.43 15.80 23.89
N PHE A 10 -34.94 15.09 22.89
CA PHE A 10 -33.53 14.80 22.69
C PHE A 10 -32.88 15.64 21.60
N THR A 11 -33.61 16.56 20.96
CA THR A 11 -33.09 17.45 19.93
C THR A 11 -32.63 18.79 20.53
N HIS A 12 -31.52 19.33 19.99
CA HIS A 12 -31.10 20.72 20.27
C HIS A 12 -31.85 21.69 19.34
N SER A 13 -31.90 22.98 19.68
CA SER A 13 -32.44 24.05 18.82
C SER A 13 -31.78 24.15 17.44
N ASP A 14 -30.60 23.54 17.28
CA ASP A 14 -29.81 23.51 16.04
C ASP A 14 -29.95 22.19 15.25
N SER A 15 -30.95 21.37 15.59
CA SER A 15 -31.29 20.14 14.85
C SER A 15 -31.79 20.47 13.43
N THR A 16 -31.11 19.95 12.41
CA THR A 16 -31.51 20.06 10.99
C THR A 16 -32.75 19.24 10.62
N VAL A 17 -33.24 18.38 11.53
CA VAL A 17 -34.44 17.56 11.33
C VAL A 17 -35.67 18.30 11.87
N SER A 18 -36.65 18.60 11.01
CA SER A 18 -37.83 19.41 11.37
C SER A 18 -38.87 18.63 12.18
N ALA A 19 -39.59 19.33 13.07
CA ALA A 19 -40.54 18.72 13.99
C ALA A 19 -41.84 18.17 13.39
N HIS A 20 -42.02 18.28 12.07
CA HIS A 20 -43.22 17.80 11.38
C HIS A 20 -43.10 16.37 10.81
N GLU A 21 -41.97 15.68 10.97
CA GLU A 21 -41.74 14.32 10.45
C GLU A 21 -41.93 13.17 11.47
N TYR A 22 -42.26 13.52 12.72
CA TYR A 22 -42.39 12.61 13.85
C TYR A 22 -43.70 11.81 13.82
N GLN A 23 -43.72 10.71 13.08
CA GLN A 23 -44.67 9.62 13.33
C GLN A 23 -44.02 8.52 14.18
N PRO A 24 -44.77 7.67 14.91
CA PRO A 24 -44.19 6.52 15.59
C PRO A 24 -43.55 5.51 14.61
N PHE A 25 -42.61 4.70 15.07
CA PHE A 25 -42.03 3.60 14.29
C PHE A 25 -43.08 2.51 14.03
N MET A 26 -43.43 2.27 12.76
CA MET A 26 -44.54 1.37 12.37
C MET A 26 -44.12 0.13 11.57
N ALA A 27 -43.03 0.22 10.79
CA ALA A 27 -42.51 -0.82 9.92
C ALA A 27 -41.06 -0.50 9.49
N GLY A 28 -40.32 -1.50 9.03
CA GLY A 28 -38.95 -1.38 8.52
C GLY A 28 -37.88 -1.56 9.59
N HIS A 29 -36.74 -0.91 9.39
CA HIS A 29 -35.60 -0.92 10.32
C HIS A 29 -34.92 0.46 10.39
N ILE A 30 -34.11 0.67 11.42
CA ILE A 30 -33.23 1.83 11.60
C ILE A 30 -31.82 1.29 11.87
N ASP A 31 -30.96 1.61 10.91
CA ASP A 31 -29.56 1.25 10.75
C ASP A 31 -28.52 2.11 11.49
N VAL A 32 -28.15 1.87 12.76
CA VAL A 32 -27.33 2.85 13.50
C VAL A 32 -25.92 2.35 13.83
N LYS A 33 -24.90 2.98 13.25
CA LYS A 33 -23.51 2.87 13.72
C LYS A 33 -23.26 3.87 14.83
N LEU A 34 -22.91 3.41 16.03
CA LEU A 34 -22.62 4.29 17.16
C LEU A 34 -21.23 4.95 17.00
N ALA A 35 -20.99 6.06 17.69
CA ALA A 35 -19.73 6.82 17.62
C ALA A 35 -18.89 6.70 18.91
N GLY A 36 -17.62 7.09 18.83
CA GLY A 36 -16.68 7.08 19.98
C GLY A 36 -16.32 5.66 20.43
N ALA A 37 -16.28 5.43 21.76
CA ALA A 37 -15.90 4.14 22.35
C ALA A 37 -16.83 2.94 22.00
N ASP A 38 -17.96 3.20 21.35
CA ASP A 38 -18.92 2.20 20.87
C ASP A 38 -18.90 2.05 19.33
N SER A 39 -17.87 2.54 18.64
CA SER A 39 -17.81 2.59 17.17
C SER A 39 -17.82 1.23 16.46
N ASP A 40 -17.51 0.17 17.20
CA ASP A 40 -17.56 -1.22 16.79
C ASP A 40 -18.91 -1.90 17.06
N ILE A 41 -19.85 -1.20 17.69
CA ILE A 41 -21.21 -1.67 17.98
C ILE A 41 -22.20 -1.01 17.01
N ARG A 42 -22.96 -1.84 16.31
CA ARG A 42 -24.07 -1.44 15.44
C ARG A 42 -25.40 -1.73 16.14
N LEU A 43 -26.25 -0.71 16.28
CA LEU A 43 -27.56 -0.81 16.92
C LEU A 43 -28.66 -1.06 15.88
N PHE A 44 -29.14 -2.30 15.89
CA PHE A 44 -30.18 -2.93 15.08
C PHE A 44 -31.63 -2.60 15.49
N ILE A 45 -32.33 -1.57 15.02
CA ILE A 45 -33.73 -1.33 15.46
C ILE A 45 -34.71 -1.78 14.38
N PHE A 46 -35.66 -2.66 14.69
CA PHE A 46 -36.55 -3.21 13.65
C PHE A 46 -37.90 -3.66 14.18
N LYS A 47 -38.85 -3.80 13.25
CA LYS A 47 -40.11 -4.49 13.53
C LYS A 47 -39.89 -6.01 13.34
N PRO A 48 -40.11 -6.83 14.38
CA PRO A 48 -39.84 -8.28 14.30
C PRO A 48 -40.50 -9.01 13.13
N SER A 49 -41.71 -8.63 12.72
CA SER A 49 -42.41 -9.24 11.58
C SER A 49 -41.71 -9.01 10.23
N ASP A 50 -40.92 -7.95 10.11
CA ASP A 50 -40.30 -7.55 8.85
C ASP A 50 -38.93 -8.23 8.67
N TYR A 51 -38.34 -8.73 9.77
CA TYR A 51 -37.02 -9.39 9.82
C TYR A 51 -37.07 -10.67 10.67
N PRO A 52 -37.74 -11.75 10.19
CA PRO A 52 -37.95 -12.97 10.97
C PRO A 52 -36.64 -13.69 11.36
N TYR A 53 -35.59 -13.59 10.54
CA TYR A 53 -34.28 -14.15 10.85
C TYR A 53 -33.60 -13.46 12.04
N LEU A 54 -33.61 -12.12 12.05
CA LEU A 54 -33.06 -11.36 13.19
C LEU A 54 -33.84 -11.56 14.46
N TRP A 55 -35.15 -11.67 14.33
CA TRP A 55 -36.02 -12.03 15.45
C TRP A 55 -35.62 -13.39 16.03
N LEU A 56 -35.36 -14.39 15.18
CA LEU A 56 -34.87 -15.70 15.62
C LEU A 56 -33.54 -15.57 16.37
N LYS A 57 -32.56 -14.79 15.84
CA LYS A 57 -31.27 -14.56 16.50
C LYS A 57 -31.41 -13.88 17.86
N TYR A 58 -32.30 -12.91 17.98
CA TYR A 58 -32.65 -12.29 19.27
C TYR A 58 -33.23 -13.33 20.25
N VAL A 59 -34.14 -14.19 19.80
CA VAL A 59 -34.76 -15.24 20.64
C VAL A 59 -33.73 -16.31 21.04
N GLU A 60 -32.84 -16.72 20.14
CA GLU A 60 -31.74 -17.66 20.41
C GLU A 60 -30.81 -17.12 21.51
N GLY A 61 -30.38 -15.86 21.38
CA GLY A 61 -29.55 -15.21 22.39
C GLY A 61 -30.26 -15.04 23.73
N LEU A 62 -31.53 -14.64 23.70
CA LEU A 62 -32.37 -14.52 24.90
C LEU A 62 -32.47 -15.86 25.64
N GLN A 63 -32.78 -16.94 24.91
CA GLN A 63 -32.88 -18.28 25.48
C GLN A 63 -31.54 -18.75 26.04
N ARG A 64 -30.43 -18.51 25.32
CA ARG A 64 -29.07 -18.88 25.74
C ARG A 64 -28.71 -18.21 27.07
N GLU A 65 -28.85 -16.90 27.19
CA GLU A 65 -28.46 -16.18 28.41
C GLU A 65 -29.42 -16.46 29.57
N TYR A 66 -30.73 -16.57 29.32
CA TYR A 66 -31.69 -16.93 30.38
C TYR A 66 -31.52 -18.37 30.87
N ASN A 67 -31.12 -19.30 30.00
CA ASN A 67 -30.70 -20.64 30.40
C ASN A 67 -29.46 -20.60 31.31
N ARG A 68 -28.43 -19.82 30.95
CA ARG A 68 -27.22 -19.64 31.78
C ARG A 68 -27.55 -19.10 33.17
N MET A 69 -28.55 -18.22 33.28
CA MET A 69 -29.04 -17.66 34.54
C MET A 69 -30.01 -18.57 35.31
N GLY A 70 -30.42 -19.72 34.76
CA GLY A 70 -31.37 -20.65 35.38
C GLY A 70 -32.83 -20.17 35.38
N VAL A 71 -33.19 -19.22 34.52
CA VAL A 71 -34.51 -18.54 34.53
C VAL A 71 -35.28 -18.67 33.21
N SER A 72 -34.88 -19.55 32.31
CA SER A 72 -35.55 -19.71 31.00
C SER A 72 -37.01 -20.15 31.07
N HIS A 73 -37.46 -20.71 32.20
CA HIS A 73 -38.86 -21.11 32.41
C HIS A 73 -39.86 -19.94 32.38
N ILE A 74 -39.41 -18.68 32.52
CA ILE A 74 -40.28 -17.49 32.39
C ILE A 74 -40.45 -17.00 30.96
N LEU A 75 -39.73 -17.59 30.00
CA LEU A 75 -39.86 -17.24 28.59
C LEU A 75 -41.07 -17.98 28.00
N ASP A 76 -42.10 -17.23 27.60
CA ASP A 76 -43.19 -17.80 26.79
C ASP A 76 -42.70 -18.01 25.34
N LEU A 77 -42.10 -19.17 25.10
CA LEU A 77 -41.61 -19.55 23.78
C LEU A 77 -42.72 -19.73 22.75
N LYS A 78 -43.99 -19.87 23.14
CA LYS A 78 -45.11 -19.92 22.17
C LYS A 78 -45.39 -18.52 21.63
N ILE A 79 -45.41 -17.51 22.49
CA ILE A 79 -45.58 -16.10 22.09
C ILE A 79 -44.34 -15.61 21.35
N LEU A 80 -43.12 -15.92 21.85
CA LEU A 80 -41.86 -15.46 21.22
C LEU A 80 -41.63 -16.06 19.82
N LYS A 81 -42.26 -17.18 19.47
CA LYS A 81 -42.16 -17.78 18.13
C LYS A 81 -42.93 -17.01 17.06
N ASP A 82 -43.92 -16.21 17.43
CA ASP A 82 -44.67 -15.39 16.48
C ASP A 82 -44.23 -13.91 16.57
N PRO A 83 -43.38 -13.42 15.64
CA PRO A 83 -42.88 -12.05 15.67
C PRO A 83 -43.99 -10.99 15.52
N LYS A 84 -45.21 -11.35 15.10
CA LYS A 84 -46.30 -10.39 14.88
C LYS A 84 -46.81 -9.72 16.16
N PHE A 85 -46.56 -10.32 17.32
CA PHE A 85 -46.99 -9.76 18.61
C PHE A 85 -46.11 -8.60 19.11
N PHE A 86 -44.97 -8.36 18.47
CA PHE A 86 -43.98 -7.38 18.94
C PHE A 86 -43.87 -6.21 17.97
N ARG A 87 -43.84 -4.99 18.52
CA ARG A 87 -43.81 -3.77 17.70
C ARG A 87 -42.40 -3.31 17.38
N ILE A 88 -41.47 -3.49 18.32
CA ILE A 88 -40.08 -3.11 18.14
C ILE A 88 -39.15 -4.09 18.86
N ALA A 89 -38.06 -4.45 18.19
CA ALA A 89 -36.91 -5.11 18.78
C ALA A 89 -35.66 -4.26 18.50
N MET A 90 -34.74 -4.29 19.46
CA MET A 90 -33.44 -3.63 19.36
C MET A 90 -32.36 -4.65 19.66
N ILE A 91 -31.40 -4.80 18.77
CA ILE A 91 -30.25 -5.70 18.94
C ILE A 91 -28.95 -4.91 18.81
N ALA A 92 -27.92 -5.31 19.56
CA ALA A 92 -26.57 -4.82 19.35
C ALA A 92 -25.77 -5.88 18.57
N ILE A 93 -25.12 -5.45 17.50
CA ILE A 93 -24.30 -6.30 16.64
C ILE A 93 -22.85 -5.85 16.75
N MET A 94 -21.94 -6.79 16.99
CA MET A 94 -20.50 -6.53 17.11
C MET A 94 -19.75 -7.66 16.41
N GLY A 95 -18.87 -7.32 15.46
CA GLY A 95 -18.13 -8.33 14.68
C GLY A 95 -19.02 -9.25 13.82
N GLY A 96 -20.22 -8.80 13.44
CA GLY A 96 -21.19 -9.60 12.66
C GLY A 96 -22.16 -10.44 13.51
N GLU A 97 -21.93 -10.56 14.82
CA GLU A 97 -22.75 -11.38 15.72
C GLU A 97 -23.72 -10.52 16.55
N VAL A 98 -24.91 -11.07 16.84
CA VAL A 98 -25.87 -10.46 17.76
C VAL A 98 -25.40 -10.73 19.19
N VAL A 99 -24.98 -9.67 19.89
CA VAL A 99 -24.33 -9.77 21.22
C VAL A 99 -25.18 -9.22 22.36
N ALA A 100 -26.26 -8.50 22.07
CA ALA A 100 -27.25 -8.09 23.05
C ALA A 100 -28.59 -7.80 22.35
N GLY A 101 -29.67 -7.73 23.12
CA GLY A 101 -30.92 -7.19 22.60
C GLY A 101 -32.03 -7.07 23.64
N LEU A 102 -33.08 -6.35 23.26
CA LEU A 102 -34.35 -6.25 24.00
C LEU A 102 -35.52 -6.16 23.02
N ARG A 103 -36.71 -6.51 23.48
CA ARG A 103 -37.97 -6.22 22.80
C ARG A 103 -38.75 -5.19 23.60
N CYS A 104 -39.59 -4.39 22.93
CA CYS A 104 -40.48 -3.48 23.64
C CYS A 104 -41.90 -3.59 23.10
N SER A 105 -42.84 -3.61 24.04
CA SER A 105 -44.28 -3.58 23.77
C SER A 105 -44.84 -2.22 24.21
N GLY A 106 -45.87 -1.71 23.53
CA GLY A 106 -46.48 -0.43 23.88
C GLY A 106 -47.28 0.21 22.73
N PRO A 107 -48.20 1.16 23.03
CA PRO A 107 -48.60 1.57 24.37
C PRO A 107 -49.45 0.51 25.08
N ILE A 108 -49.19 0.28 26.36
CA ILE A 108 -50.02 -0.60 27.21
C ILE A 108 -51.41 0.05 27.37
N ARG A 109 -52.47 -0.75 27.24
CA ARG A 109 -53.87 -0.28 27.28
C ARG A 109 -54.65 -0.69 28.52
N LYS A 110 -54.17 -1.67 29.28
CA LYS A 110 -54.77 -2.19 30.52
C LYS A 110 -53.67 -2.63 31.47
N VAL A 111 -53.86 -2.43 32.77
CA VAL A 111 -52.87 -2.82 33.81
C VAL A 111 -52.53 -4.31 33.71
N SER A 112 -53.54 -5.15 33.49
CA SER A 112 -53.41 -6.59 33.33
C SER A 112 -52.62 -7.03 32.08
N HIS A 113 -52.23 -6.11 31.18
CA HIS A 113 -51.37 -6.40 30.04
C HIS A 113 -49.90 -6.01 30.28
N ALA A 114 -49.59 -5.37 31.41
CA ALA A 114 -48.22 -5.06 31.80
C ALA A 114 -47.63 -6.27 32.53
N ALA A 115 -46.56 -6.84 32.00
CA ALA A 115 -45.88 -7.95 32.68
C ALA A 115 -45.28 -7.49 34.03
N ALA A 116 -44.89 -6.23 34.16
CA ALA A 116 -44.47 -5.63 35.42
C ALA A 116 -45.53 -5.76 36.54
N TYR A 117 -46.83 -5.76 36.20
CA TYR A 117 -47.90 -5.97 37.17
C TYR A 117 -47.91 -7.42 37.70
N GLU A 118 -47.78 -8.41 36.82
CA GLU A 118 -47.70 -9.83 37.19
C GLU A 118 -46.40 -10.17 37.94
N GLU A 119 -45.27 -9.64 37.50
CA GLU A 119 -43.96 -9.92 38.10
C GLU A 119 -43.80 -9.33 39.50
N MET A 120 -44.56 -8.28 39.82
CA MET A 120 -44.61 -7.65 41.14
C MET A 120 -45.76 -8.16 42.02
N ALA A 121 -46.37 -9.31 41.71
CA ALA A 121 -47.56 -9.83 42.41
C ALA A 121 -47.43 -9.92 43.94
N ASP A 122 -46.24 -10.29 44.44
CA ASP A 122 -45.95 -10.40 45.88
C ASP A 122 -45.58 -9.06 46.55
N GLY A 123 -45.63 -7.96 45.79
CA GLY A 123 -45.31 -6.61 46.24
C GLY A 123 -46.56 -5.80 46.60
N ASN A 124 -46.42 -4.48 46.60
CA ASN A 124 -47.55 -3.56 46.81
C ASN A 124 -48.37 -3.40 45.54
N GLN A 125 -49.20 -4.40 45.23
CA GLN A 125 -50.02 -4.45 44.01
C GLN A 125 -50.98 -3.26 43.85
N ALA A 126 -51.51 -2.73 44.96
CA ALA A 126 -52.38 -1.55 44.93
C ALA A 126 -51.63 -0.34 44.36
N PHE A 127 -50.39 -0.10 44.84
CA PHE A 127 -49.52 0.95 44.32
C PHE A 127 -49.15 0.72 42.85
N VAL A 128 -48.78 -0.51 42.47
CA VAL A 128 -48.39 -0.81 41.07
C VAL A 128 -49.57 -0.58 40.11
N SER A 129 -50.79 -0.97 40.49
CA SER A 129 -52.00 -0.72 39.70
C SER A 129 -52.26 0.78 39.54
N GLU A 130 -52.32 1.51 40.65
CA GLU A 130 -52.57 2.96 40.68
C GLU A 130 -51.52 3.72 39.86
N TYR A 131 -50.23 3.40 40.07
CA TYR A 131 -49.12 4.05 39.37
C TYR A 131 -49.19 3.87 37.85
N LEU A 132 -49.56 2.66 37.39
CA LEU A 132 -49.76 2.36 35.98
C LEU A 132 -50.99 3.07 35.42
N GLU A 133 -52.14 3.02 36.10
CA GLU A 133 -53.40 3.63 35.66
C GLU A 133 -53.27 5.14 35.44
N GLU A 134 -52.64 5.85 36.39
CA GLU A 134 -52.40 7.29 36.30
C GLU A 134 -51.62 7.71 35.05
N ARG A 135 -50.74 6.83 34.56
CA ARG A 135 -49.76 7.13 33.50
C ARG A 135 -50.15 6.59 32.12
N MET A 136 -51.18 5.74 32.04
CA MET A 136 -51.65 5.18 30.75
C MET A 136 -52.15 6.24 29.78
N ALA A 137 -52.68 7.37 30.28
CA ALA A 137 -53.15 8.48 29.46
C ALA A 137 -52.04 9.12 28.60
N GLU A 138 -50.78 9.02 29.02
CA GLU A 138 -49.62 9.55 28.29
C GLU A 138 -48.74 8.45 27.65
N ASN A 139 -49.32 7.25 27.46
CA ASN A 139 -48.71 6.08 26.84
C ASN A 139 -47.50 5.49 27.62
N ILE A 140 -47.59 4.21 27.96
CA ILE A 140 -46.54 3.44 28.64
C ILE A 140 -45.97 2.38 27.69
N ALA A 141 -44.65 2.39 27.53
CA ALA A 141 -43.87 1.34 26.90
C ALA A 141 -43.31 0.38 27.95
N GLU A 142 -43.20 -0.90 27.60
CA GLU A 142 -42.65 -1.94 28.45
C GLU A 142 -41.56 -2.72 27.69
N PRO A 143 -40.27 -2.42 27.94
CA PRO A 143 -39.16 -3.23 27.49
C PRO A 143 -39.07 -4.56 28.27
N LYS A 144 -38.83 -5.66 27.56
CA LYS A 144 -38.69 -7.01 28.10
C LYS A 144 -37.62 -7.81 27.36
N GLY A 145 -37.22 -8.92 27.97
CA GLY A 145 -36.26 -9.85 27.37
C GLY A 145 -34.91 -9.20 27.06
N LEU A 146 -34.46 -8.28 27.90
CA LEU A 146 -33.12 -7.72 27.77
C LEU A 146 -32.10 -8.79 28.11
N TRP A 147 -31.18 -9.05 27.18
CA TRP A 147 -30.02 -9.90 27.41
C TRP A 147 -28.76 -9.28 26.81
N VAL A 148 -27.61 -9.63 27.39
CA VAL A 148 -26.27 -9.28 26.92
C VAL A 148 -25.43 -10.55 27.00
N ASP A 149 -24.64 -10.86 25.97
CA ASP A 149 -23.73 -12.00 25.99
C ASP A 149 -22.71 -11.84 27.13
N LEU A 150 -22.82 -12.73 28.11
CA LEU A 150 -21.99 -12.71 29.31
C LEU A 150 -20.50 -12.96 29.03
N ASN A 151 -20.17 -13.53 27.87
CA ASN A 151 -18.79 -13.80 27.44
C ASN A 151 -18.17 -12.65 26.61
N SER A 152 -18.95 -11.63 26.27
CA SER A 152 -18.46 -10.52 25.46
C SER A 152 -17.47 -9.65 26.26
N SER A 153 -16.32 -9.33 25.66
CA SER A 153 -15.38 -8.34 26.19
C SER A 153 -15.99 -6.94 26.34
N ALA A 154 -17.11 -6.69 25.66
CA ALA A 154 -17.87 -5.45 25.64
C ALA A 154 -19.02 -5.39 26.67
N ARG A 155 -19.12 -6.35 27.60
CA ARG A 155 -20.31 -6.53 28.46
C ARG A 155 -20.79 -5.27 29.18
N GLU A 156 -19.88 -4.50 29.76
CA GLU A 156 -20.24 -3.30 30.53
C GLU A 156 -20.87 -2.22 29.64
N ARG A 157 -20.21 -1.87 28.54
CA ARG A 157 -20.72 -0.90 27.56
C ARG A 157 -22.03 -1.36 26.91
N LEU A 158 -22.17 -2.65 26.59
CA LEU A 158 -23.42 -3.22 26.08
C LEU A 158 -24.56 -3.11 27.09
N THR A 159 -24.28 -3.33 28.37
CA THR A 159 -25.28 -3.20 29.45
C THR A 159 -25.76 -1.75 29.59
N GLN A 160 -24.84 -0.78 29.53
CA GLN A 160 -25.18 0.64 29.54
C GLN A 160 -25.97 1.06 28.29
N LEU A 161 -25.60 0.55 27.11
CA LEU A 161 -26.33 0.79 25.86
C LEU A 161 -27.76 0.24 25.92
N MET A 162 -27.94 -1.01 26.36
CA MET A 162 -29.27 -1.62 26.44
C MET A 162 -30.18 -0.92 27.47
N SER A 163 -29.60 -0.37 28.55
CA SER A 163 -30.32 0.51 29.48
C SER A 163 -30.88 1.74 28.75
N ARG A 164 -30.07 2.43 27.93
CA ARG A 164 -30.53 3.55 27.10
C ARG A 164 -31.55 3.14 26.03
N CYS A 165 -31.43 1.94 25.47
CA CYS A 165 -32.40 1.42 24.50
C CYS A 165 -33.83 1.31 25.05
N MET A 166 -34.02 1.15 26.37
CA MET A 166 -35.35 1.21 27.00
C MET A 166 -36.03 2.58 26.86
N ILE A 167 -35.22 3.65 26.77
CA ILE A 167 -35.67 5.03 26.58
C ILE A 167 -35.94 5.27 25.09
N TYR A 168 -35.02 4.84 24.22
CA TYR A 168 -35.19 4.96 22.77
C TYR A 168 -36.43 4.21 22.27
N SER A 169 -36.71 3.03 22.81
CA SER A 169 -37.89 2.25 22.42
C SER A 169 -39.20 2.94 22.81
N ALA A 170 -39.25 3.60 23.97
CA ALA A 170 -40.41 4.39 24.38
C ALA A 170 -40.61 5.61 23.47
N ALA A 171 -39.53 6.34 23.18
CA ALA A 171 -39.57 7.49 22.28
C ALA A 171 -40.02 7.11 20.85
N LEU A 172 -39.53 5.98 20.31
CA LEU A 172 -39.93 5.49 18.98
C LEU A 172 -41.38 4.98 18.92
N LEU A 173 -41.95 4.57 20.05
CA LEU A 173 -43.36 4.16 20.17
C LEU A 173 -44.29 5.31 20.57
N ASP A 174 -43.78 6.54 20.69
CA ASP A 174 -44.51 7.72 21.17
C ASP A 174 -45.14 7.49 22.56
N CYS A 175 -44.35 6.91 23.46
CA CYS A 175 -44.69 6.66 24.86
C CYS A 175 -43.87 7.59 25.76
N ARG A 176 -44.53 8.29 26.70
CA ARG A 176 -43.82 9.14 27.68
C ARG A 176 -43.10 8.33 28.74
N TYR A 177 -43.69 7.21 29.15
CA TYR A 177 -43.17 6.40 30.25
C TYR A 177 -42.63 5.07 29.71
N SER A 178 -41.47 4.64 30.21
CA SER A 178 -40.94 3.29 30.00
C SER A 178 -40.87 2.59 31.35
N ILE A 179 -41.68 1.54 31.56
CA ILE A 179 -41.71 0.81 32.83
C ILE A 179 -40.95 -0.51 32.73
N CYS A 180 -40.17 -0.83 33.74
CA CYS A 180 -39.45 -2.10 33.79
C CYS A 180 -39.37 -2.67 35.20
N THR A 181 -39.38 -3.99 35.25
CA THR A 181 -38.98 -4.78 36.41
C THR A 181 -37.57 -5.30 36.17
N SER A 182 -36.74 -5.24 37.21
CA SER A 182 -35.36 -5.69 37.09
C SER A 182 -34.82 -6.23 38.39
N ALA A 183 -33.81 -7.09 38.28
CA ALA A 183 -33.04 -7.51 39.43
C ALA A 183 -32.44 -6.28 40.13
N LYS A 184 -32.57 -6.20 41.46
CA LYS A 184 -32.16 -5.06 42.28
C LYS A 184 -30.72 -4.61 42.05
N LYS A 185 -29.83 -5.54 41.66
CA LYS A 185 -28.42 -5.26 41.29
C LYS A 185 -28.27 -4.36 40.05
N MET A 186 -29.27 -4.31 39.18
CA MET A 186 -29.28 -3.47 37.97
C MET A 186 -29.72 -2.04 38.23
N ASN A 187 -30.27 -1.74 39.43
CA ASN A 187 -30.82 -0.43 39.73
C ASN A 187 -29.79 0.69 39.57
N MET A 188 -28.52 0.45 39.94
CA MET A 188 -27.46 1.46 39.76
C MET A 188 -27.25 1.81 38.28
N VAL A 189 -27.28 0.82 37.38
CA VAL A 189 -27.14 1.06 35.94
C VAL A 189 -28.34 1.86 35.43
N TYR A 190 -29.55 1.44 35.75
CA TYR A 190 -30.75 2.08 35.21
C TYR A 190 -30.98 3.47 35.78
N THR A 191 -30.73 3.68 37.08
CA THR A 191 -30.77 5.02 37.70
C THR A 191 -29.72 5.95 37.10
N SER A 192 -28.51 5.46 36.78
CA SER A 192 -27.49 6.26 36.08
C SER A 192 -27.92 6.69 34.66
N SER A 193 -28.84 5.94 34.05
CA SER A 193 -29.48 6.25 32.76
C SER A 193 -30.76 7.10 32.90
N GLY A 194 -31.17 7.45 34.13
CA GLY A 194 -32.32 8.32 34.42
C GLY A 194 -33.61 7.59 34.82
N MET A 195 -33.52 6.35 35.32
CA MET A 195 -34.67 5.63 35.90
C MET A 195 -35.01 6.16 37.29
N ASP A 196 -36.30 6.38 37.56
CA ASP A 196 -36.84 6.51 38.91
C ASP A 196 -37.13 5.10 39.48
N ALA A 197 -36.43 4.74 40.55
CA ALA A 197 -36.74 3.52 41.31
C ALA A 197 -37.99 3.76 42.16
N LEU A 198 -38.90 2.78 42.19
CA LEU A 198 -40.19 2.88 42.90
C LEU A 198 -40.19 1.96 44.13
N PRO A 199 -39.53 2.35 45.24
CA PRO A 199 -39.45 1.51 46.44
C PRO A 199 -40.82 1.22 47.07
N GLU A 200 -41.82 2.06 46.83
CA GLU A 200 -43.20 1.92 47.31
C GLU A 200 -43.90 0.67 46.76
N ALA A 201 -43.45 0.17 45.60
CA ALA A 201 -43.90 -1.11 45.02
C ALA A 201 -43.36 -2.33 45.81
N GLY A 202 -42.37 -2.14 46.67
CA GLY A 202 -41.68 -3.21 47.39
C GLY A 202 -40.59 -3.91 46.57
N THR A 203 -39.89 -4.85 47.21
CA THR A 203 -38.94 -5.78 46.56
C THR A 203 -39.52 -7.18 46.66
N VAL A 204 -39.65 -7.88 45.53
CA VAL A 204 -40.22 -9.23 45.44
C VAL A 204 -39.16 -10.26 45.03
N TYR A 205 -39.45 -11.55 45.21
CA TYR A 205 -38.59 -12.64 44.75
C TYR A 205 -39.12 -13.22 43.44
N TYR A 206 -38.67 -12.66 42.31
CA TYR A 206 -39.10 -13.06 40.97
C TYR A 206 -37.87 -13.12 40.03
N PRO A 207 -37.69 -14.16 39.20
CA PRO A 207 -38.64 -15.27 38.96
C PRO A 207 -38.56 -16.41 39.97
N ASN A 208 -37.55 -16.40 40.85
CA ASN A 208 -37.39 -17.36 41.94
C ASN A 208 -36.72 -16.67 43.15
N LYS A 209 -36.47 -17.45 44.22
CA LYS A 209 -35.92 -16.94 45.49
C LYS A 209 -34.53 -16.31 45.40
N ASP A 210 -33.77 -16.58 44.33
CA ASP A 210 -32.42 -16.06 44.15
C ASP A 210 -32.39 -14.66 43.52
N PHE A 211 -33.53 -14.18 43.01
CA PHE A 211 -33.65 -12.89 42.33
C PHE A 211 -34.55 -11.93 43.10
N LYS A 212 -33.94 -10.93 43.72
CA LYS A 212 -34.66 -9.77 44.26
C LYS A 212 -35.00 -8.82 43.12
N THR A 213 -36.28 -8.64 42.83
CA THR A 213 -36.79 -7.82 41.73
C THR A 213 -37.49 -6.57 42.25
N THR A 214 -37.24 -5.44 41.60
CA THR A 214 -37.80 -4.12 41.92
C THR A 214 -38.43 -3.49 40.70
N LEU A 215 -39.36 -2.57 40.92
CA LEU A 215 -40.01 -1.78 39.87
C LEU A 215 -39.29 -0.44 39.66
N GLY A 216 -39.19 -0.01 38.41
CA GLY A 216 -38.68 1.31 38.05
C GLY A 216 -39.34 1.87 36.79
N CYS A 217 -39.23 3.18 36.61
CA CYS A 217 -39.85 3.91 35.51
C CYS A 217 -38.91 4.99 34.96
N PHE A 218 -38.79 5.07 33.64
CA PHE A 218 -38.18 6.23 32.97
C PHE A 218 -39.31 7.17 32.53
N ASP A 219 -39.30 8.41 33.02
CA ASP A 219 -40.13 9.51 32.50
C ASP A 219 -39.30 10.28 31.47
N LEU A 220 -39.63 10.17 30.18
CA LEU A 220 -38.85 10.80 29.11
C LEU A 220 -38.74 12.32 29.25
N HIS A 221 -39.68 12.97 29.96
CA HIS A 221 -39.63 14.41 30.20
C HIS A 221 -38.60 14.81 31.27
N LYS A 222 -38.15 13.86 32.09
CA LYS A 222 -37.22 14.07 33.20
C LYS A 222 -35.89 13.34 33.03
N VAL A 223 -35.82 12.35 32.14
CA VAL A 223 -34.69 11.42 31.98
C VAL A 223 -33.35 12.15 31.78
N LEU A 224 -33.31 13.22 30.98
CA LEU A 224 -32.07 14.00 30.76
C LEU A 224 -31.59 14.75 32.00
N LYS A 225 -32.50 15.09 32.92
CA LYS A 225 -32.16 15.73 34.20
C LYS A 225 -31.76 14.70 35.26
N GLN A 226 -32.29 13.48 35.17
CA GLN A 226 -32.09 12.41 36.15
C GLN A 226 -30.86 11.54 35.85
N CYS A 227 -30.46 11.40 34.58
CA CYS A 227 -29.26 10.65 34.22
C CYS A 227 -27.96 11.41 34.56
N ASN A 228 -26.86 10.66 34.66
CA ASN A 228 -25.52 11.23 34.80
C ASN A 228 -25.04 11.91 33.50
N ASP A 229 -23.95 12.67 33.58
CA ASP A 229 -23.49 13.47 32.43
C ASP A 229 -23.08 12.62 31.21
N ASP A 230 -22.45 11.46 31.42
CA ASP A 230 -22.09 10.55 30.32
C ASP A 230 -23.33 10.01 29.59
N ASN A 231 -24.34 9.52 30.32
CA ASN A 231 -25.59 9.06 29.70
C ASN A 231 -26.37 10.23 29.08
N ARG A 232 -26.31 11.44 29.64
CA ARG A 232 -26.94 12.63 29.03
C ARG A 232 -26.36 12.93 27.64
N ILE A 233 -25.04 12.89 27.50
CA ILE A 233 -24.35 13.10 26.23
C ILE A 233 -24.69 11.97 25.25
N ARG A 234 -24.59 10.71 25.69
CA ARG A 234 -24.87 9.54 24.83
C ARG A 234 -26.32 9.47 24.40
N LEU A 235 -27.29 9.74 25.28
CA LEU A 235 -28.72 9.75 24.96
C LEU A 235 -29.02 10.72 23.81
N ARG A 236 -28.44 11.93 23.84
CA ARG A 236 -28.61 12.91 22.76
C ARG A 236 -27.92 12.50 21.48
N ARG A 237 -26.64 12.10 21.58
CA ARG A 237 -25.83 11.66 20.44
C ARG A 237 -26.45 10.47 19.71
N ASP A 238 -26.74 9.40 20.44
CA ASP A 238 -27.30 8.17 19.89
C ASP A 238 -28.69 8.47 19.28
N TRP A 239 -29.50 9.31 19.93
CA TRP A 239 -30.80 9.72 19.38
C TRP A 239 -30.67 10.49 18.06
N GLN A 240 -29.72 11.42 17.95
CA GLN A 240 -29.44 12.12 16.69
C GLN A 240 -29.05 11.12 15.59
N LEU A 241 -28.18 10.14 15.90
CA LEU A 241 -27.79 9.09 14.96
C LEU A 241 -28.99 8.19 14.56
N ILE A 242 -29.85 7.81 15.51
CA ILE A 242 -31.09 7.08 15.25
C ILE A 242 -32.01 7.88 14.33
N GLN A 243 -32.16 9.20 14.53
CA GLN A 243 -32.99 10.03 13.65
C GLN A 243 -32.37 10.22 12.27
N LEU A 244 -31.06 10.42 12.17
CA LEU A 244 -30.36 10.53 10.89
C LEU A 244 -30.52 9.25 10.06
N ALA A 245 -30.27 8.09 10.67
CA ALA A 245 -30.47 6.79 10.04
C ALA A 245 -31.92 6.56 9.58
N ARG A 246 -32.88 7.10 10.33
CA ARG A 246 -34.32 7.03 10.01
C ARG A 246 -34.72 7.94 8.85
N VAL A 247 -34.15 9.14 8.74
CA VAL A 247 -34.35 10.02 7.58
C VAL A 247 -33.75 9.39 6.34
N ASN A 248 -32.53 8.83 6.46
CA ASN A 248 -31.84 8.15 5.38
C ASN A 248 -32.57 6.89 4.89
N SER A 249 -33.19 6.10 5.79
CA SER A 249 -33.98 4.93 5.39
C SER A 249 -35.31 5.29 4.70
N ARG A 250 -35.83 6.50 4.91
CA ARG A 250 -36.99 7.03 4.17
C ARG A 250 -36.61 7.61 2.80
N SER A 251 -35.46 8.26 2.67
CA SER A 251 -34.97 8.85 1.41
C SER A 251 -34.46 7.81 0.40
N GLN A 252 -34.13 6.59 0.85
CA GLN A 252 -33.71 5.48 -0.02
C GLN A 252 -34.84 4.84 -0.86
N LYS A 253 -36.09 5.32 -0.76
CA LYS A 253 -37.15 4.93 -1.70
C LYS A 253 -36.99 5.66 -3.04
N SER A 254 -36.38 4.98 -4.00
CA SER A 254 -36.42 5.25 -5.46
C SER A 254 -36.61 6.72 -5.85
N CYS A 255 -35.69 7.60 -5.45
CA CYS A 255 -35.65 8.95 -5.97
C CYS A 255 -34.83 8.95 -7.27
N PRO A 256 -35.40 9.33 -8.43
CA PRO A 256 -34.64 9.45 -9.68
C PRO A 256 -33.45 10.43 -9.56
N ASN A 257 -33.49 11.35 -8.60
CA ASN A 257 -32.45 12.34 -8.34
C ASN A 257 -31.37 11.87 -7.35
N SER A 258 -31.35 10.59 -6.98
CA SER A 258 -30.29 10.04 -6.12
C SER A 258 -28.94 10.01 -6.84
N TRP A 259 -27.86 10.31 -6.12
CA TRP A 259 -26.46 10.12 -6.53
C TRP A 259 -25.79 8.93 -5.82
N THR A 260 -26.45 8.34 -4.83
CA THR A 260 -25.89 7.22 -4.05
C THR A 260 -26.30 5.89 -4.67
N PRO A 261 -25.35 4.98 -4.95
CA PRO A 261 -25.67 3.63 -5.38
C PRO A 261 -26.21 2.80 -4.21
N LEU A 262 -27.01 1.77 -4.51
CA LEU A 262 -27.44 0.78 -3.52
C LEU A 262 -26.40 -0.35 -3.48
N VAL A 263 -25.66 -0.44 -2.38
CA VAL A 263 -24.64 -1.47 -2.17
C VAL A 263 -25.18 -2.57 -1.25
N LEU A 264 -25.38 -3.77 -1.81
CA LEU A 264 -25.87 -4.95 -1.11
C LEU A 264 -24.74 -5.98 -0.97
N ASP A 265 -24.75 -6.74 0.10
CA ASP A 265 -23.70 -7.68 0.49
C ASP A 265 -24.38 -9.03 0.58
N GLU A 266 -23.92 -9.98 -0.23
CA GLU A 266 -24.52 -11.29 -0.35
C GLU A 266 -24.44 -12.09 0.96
N ALA A 267 -23.35 -11.90 1.73
CA ALA A 267 -23.18 -12.55 3.02
C ALA A 267 -23.93 -11.84 4.16
N ASN A 268 -24.47 -10.64 3.91
CA ASN A 268 -25.22 -9.88 4.91
C ASN A 268 -26.70 -10.30 4.91
N PRO A 269 -27.20 -10.96 5.97
CA PRO A 269 -28.58 -11.44 6.03
C PRO A 269 -29.63 -10.31 6.04
N PHE A 270 -29.22 -9.06 6.28
CA PHE A 270 -30.12 -7.89 6.21
C PHE A 270 -30.35 -7.43 4.78
N HIS A 271 -29.44 -7.77 3.87
CA HIS A 271 -29.52 -7.40 2.46
C HIS A 271 -30.30 -8.43 1.64
N THR A 272 -30.51 -9.66 2.14
CA THR A 272 -31.15 -10.76 1.40
C THR A 272 -32.44 -10.37 0.70
N LYS A 273 -33.42 -9.78 1.41
CA LYS A 273 -34.70 -9.39 0.79
C LYS A 273 -34.55 -8.24 -0.22
N ALA A 274 -33.65 -7.30 0.05
CA ALA A 274 -33.37 -6.19 -0.88
C ALA A 274 -32.64 -6.70 -2.13
N LEU A 275 -31.76 -7.69 -1.96
CA LEU A 275 -30.99 -8.33 -3.02
C LEU A 275 -31.90 -9.19 -3.90
N GLU A 276 -32.73 -10.04 -3.30
CA GLU A 276 -33.78 -10.78 -4.01
C GLU A 276 -34.70 -9.83 -4.79
N SER A 277 -35.13 -8.74 -4.17
CA SER A 277 -35.97 -7.75 -4.85
C SER A 277 -35.25 -7.08 -6.02
N LEU A 278 -33.96 -6.74 -5.86
CA LEU A 278 -33.15 -6.11 -6.91
C LEU A 278 -32.92 -7.05 -8.10
N LEU A 279 -32.58 -8.32 -7.82
CA LEU A 279 -32.30 -9.34 -8.83
C LEU A 279 -33.56 -9.80 -9.57
N LEU A 280 -34.75 -9.59 -9.00
CA LEU A 280 -36.04 -9.88 -9.64
C LEU A 280 -36.67 -8.65 -10.31
N ASP A 281 -36.10 -7.45 -10.13
CA ASP A 281 -36.64 -6.22 -10.70
C ASP A 281 -36.34 -6.14 -12.20
N PRO A 282 -37.36 -6.21 -13.09
CA PRO A 282 -37.15 -6.17 -14.53
C PRO A 282 -36.71 -4.78 -15.02
N ASP A 283 -36.81 -3.74 -14.20
CA ASP A 283 -36.33 -2.41 -14.54
C ASP A 283 -34.79 -2.32 -14.49
N TYR A 284 -34.09 -3.24 -13.84
CA TYR A 284 -32.63 -3.23 -13.74
C TYR A 284 -31.98 -4.24 -14.69
N GLU A 285 -31.02 -3.77 -15.48
CA GLU A 285 -30.09 -4.65 -16.19
C GLU A 285 -29.04 -5.19 -15.21
N HIS A 286 -28.94 -6.51 -15.07
CA HIS A 286 -27.95 -7.14 -14.19
C HIS A 286 -26.70 -7.56 -14.97
N ARG A 287 -25.52 -7.24 -14.44
CA ARG A 287 -24.22 -7.60 -15.01
C ARG A 287 -23.33 -8.23 -13.95
N SER A 288 -22.53 -9.21 -14.34
CA SER A 288 -21.48 -9.77 -13.47
C SER A 288 -20.19 -9.91 -14.26
N ALA A 289 -19.09 -9.47 -13.66
CA ALA A 289 -17.73 -9.64 -14.17
C ALA A 289 -16.84 -10.39 -13.16
N MET A 290 -17.43 -11.09 -12.18
CA MET A 290 -16.70 -11.70 -11.06
C MET A 290 -15.55 -12.58 -11.50
N LYS A 291 -15.78 -13.46 -12.50
CA LYS A 291 -14.73 -14.32 -13.04
C LYS A 291 -13.50 -13.53 -13.51
N SER A 292 -13.70 -12.41 -14.23
CA SER A 292 -12.60 -11.58 -14.70
C SER A 292 -11.84 -10.96 -13.53
N MET A 293 -12.56 -10.46 -12.52
CA MET A 293 -11.93 -9.87 -11.32
C MET A 293 -11.20 -10.90 -10.47
N ASP A 294 -11.70 -12.13 -10.37
CA ASP A 294 -11.04 -13.24 -9.68
C ASP A 294 -9.76 -13.68 -10.41
N ASP A 295 -9.82 -13.77 -11.75
CA ASP A 295 -8.66 -14.07 -12.60
C ASP A 295 -7.57 -12.99 -12.42
N GLU A 296 -7.94 -11.69 -12.46
CA GLU A 296 -6.99 -10.60 -12.22
C GLU A 296 -6.43 -10.61 -10.78
N MET A 297 -7.25 -10.90 -9.77
CA MET A 297 -6.82 -11.04 -8.38
C MET A 297 -5.83 -12.19 -8.19
N ALA A 298 -5.96 -13.27 -8.96
CA ALA A 298 -5.05 -14.41 -8.93
C ALA A 298 -3.67 -14.09 -9.56
N GLU A 299 -3.61 -13.15 -10.50
CA GLU A 299 -2.38 -12.69 -11.16
C GLU A 299 -1.59 -11.66 -10.34
N LEU A 300 -2.16 -11.10 -9.28
CA LEU A 300 -1.49 -10.09 -8.46
C LEU A 300 -0.23 -10.65 -7.78
N LEU A 301 0.84 -9.84 -7.80
CA LEU A 301 2.12 -10.14 -7.18
C LEU A 301 2.52 -9.05 -6.18
N PRO A 302 2.80 -9.38 -4.90
CA PRO A 302 2.71 -10.72 -4.32
C PRO A 302 1.25 -11.21 -4.24
N PRO A 303 1.02 -12.53 -4.16
CA PRO A 303 -0.32 -13.07 -4.02
C PRO A 303 -1.06 -12.47 -2.82
N VAL A 304 -2.33 -12.11 -3.03
CA VAL A 304 -3.20 -11.55 -1.98
C VAL A 304 -3.50 -12.58 -0.87
N SER A 305 -3.74 -12.09 0.35
CA SER A 305 -4.06 -12.94 1.50
C SER A 305 -5.39 -13.68 1.32
N GLN A 306 -5.53 -14.84 1.96
CA GLN A 306 -6.78 -15.61 1.93
C GLN A 306 -7.99 -14.80 2.44
N SER A 307 -7.78 -13.94 3.45
CA SER A 307 -8.81 -13.04 3.97
C SER A 307 -9.37 -12.04 2.97
N LEU A 308 -8.59 -11.64 1.94
CA LEU A 308 -9.08 -10.78 0.86
C LEU A 308 -9.83 -11.62 -0.18
N LYS A 309 -9.33 -12.82 -0.49
CA LYS A 309 -10.01 -13.76 -1.41
C LYS A 309 -11.39 -14.19 -0.88
N ASP A 310 -11.52 -14.33 0.43
CA ASP A 310 -12.76 -14.74 1.09
C ASP A 310 -13.71 -13.56 1.40
N GLU A 311 -13.36 -12.33 0.99
CA GLU A 311 -14.24 -11.18 1.19
C GLU A 311 -15.52 -11.35 0.36
N SER A 312 -16.69 -11.28 1.00
CA SER A 312 -17.97 -11.46 0.30
C SER A 312 -18.16 -10.46 -0.83
N HIS A 313 -18.85 -10.87 -1.89
CA HIS A 313 -19.14 -10.01 -3.03
C HIS A 313 -20.20 -8.96 -2.68
N ARG A 314 -20.33 -7.95 -3.54
CA ARG A 314 -21.36 -6.93 -3.46
C ARG A 314 -22.17 -6.88 -4.74
N TRP A 315 -23.47 -6.64 -4.59
CA TRP A 315 -24.33 -6.21 -5.69
C TRP A 315 -24.54 -4.71 -5.56
N VAL A 316 -24.08 -3.97 -6.55
CA VAL A 316 -24.15 -2.50 -6.58
C VAL A 316 -25.14 -2.07 -7.64
N ALA A 317 -26.27 -1.48 -7.24
CA ALA A 317 -27.26 -0.94 -8.15
C ALA A 317 -27.10 0.57 -8.32
N TYR A 318 -27.16 1.04 -9.56
CA TYR A 318 -27.09 2.44 -9.96
C TYR A 318 -28.47 2.89 -10.47
N PRO A 319 -29.32 3.51 -9.62
CA PRO A 319 -30.71 3.81 -9.97
C PRO A 319 -30.88 4.72 -11.19
N TRP A 320 -29.94 5.64 -11.41
CA TRP A 320 -29.93 6.57 -12.55
C TRP A 320 -29.55 5.90 -13.88
N ARG A 321 -28.86 4.75 -13.84
CA ARG A 321 -28.56 3.93 -15.03
C ARG A 321 -29.53 2.78 -15.22
N LYS A 322 -30.23 2.39 -14.15
CA LYS A 322 -31.03 1.16 -14.11
C LYS A 322 -30.17 -0.08 -14.42
N VAL A 323 -28.98 -0.12 -13.82
CA VAL A 323 -28.02 -1.23 -13.93
C VAL A 323 -27.61 -1.68 -12.53
N ALA A 324 -27.52 -2.98 -12.28
CA ALA A 324 -26.86 -3.53 -11.10
C ALA A 324 -25.69 -4.43 -11.51
N ILE A 325 -24.56 -4.29 -10.82
CA ILE A 325 -23.32 -4.99 -11.13
C ILE A 325 -22.85 -5.77 -9.90
N GLU A 326 -22.48 -7.03 -10.10
CA GLU A 326 -21.77 -7.83 -9.11
C GLU A 326 -20.28 -7.47 -9.08
N LEU A 327 -19.76 -7.14 -7.90
CA LEU A 327 -18.41 -6.63 -7.67
C LEU A 327 -17.72 -7.35 -6.49
N LEU A 328 -16.38 -7.35 -6.51
CA LEU A 328 -15.57 -7.68 -5.34
C LEU A 328 -15.96 -6.83 -4.12
N GLY A 329 -15.76 -7.38 -2.93
CA GLY A 329 -15.88 -6.63 -1.68
C GLY A 329 -14.96 -5.40 -1.64
N PRO A 330 -15.23 -4.43 -0.73
CA PRO A 330 -14.56 -3.13 -0.74
C PRO A 330 -13.04 -3.20 -0.60
N LYS A 331 -12.49 -4.14 0.17
CA LYS A 331 -11.03 -4.25 0.35
C LYS A 331 -10.37 -4.87 -0.88
N SER A 332 -10.95 -5.93 -1.42
CA SER A 332 -10.47 -6.63 -2.61
C SER A 332 -10.59 -5.78 -3.86
N PHE A 333 -11.72 -5.09 -4.04
CA PHE A 333 -11.92 -4.13 -5.12
C PHE A 333 -10.87 -3.01 -5.09
N LYS A 334 -10.64 -2.41 -3.91
CA LYS A 334 -9.61 -1.38 -3.74
C LYS A 334 -8.21 -1.90 -4.05
N LYS A 335 -7.85 -3.11 -3.56
CA LYS A 335 -6.53 -3.70 -3.83
C LYS A 335 -6.32 -3.92 -5.33
N LEU A 336 -7.32 -4.49 -6.02
CA LEU A 336 -7.24 -4.72 -7.46
C LEU A 336 -7.15 -3.40 -8.24
N ARG A 337 -8.02 -2.43 -7.95
CA ARG A 337 -8.08 -1.14 -8.66
C ARG A 337 -6.77 -0.34 -8.57
N CYS A 338 -6.08 -0.39 -7.42
CA CYS A 338 -4.86 0.36 -7.17
C CYS A 338 -3.57 -0.44 -7.43
N ASP A 339 -3.64 -1.68 -7.92
CA ASP A 339 -2.43 -2.51 -8.02
C ASP A 339 -1.44 -1.95 -9.07
N ARG A 340 -1.96 -1.44 -10.19
CA ARG A 340 -1.15 -0.95 -11.31
C ARG A 340 -0.47 0.40 -11.06
N ASN A 341 -0.85 1.14 -10.01
CA ASN A 341 -0.18 2.37 -9.60
C ASN A 341 0.64 2.22 -8.32
N ARG A 342 0.69 1.03 -7.69
CA ARG A 342 1.23 0.80 -6.34
C ARG A 342 2.70 1.17 -6.11
N ASN A 343 3.52 1.29 -7.15
CA ASN A 343 4.92 1.75 -7.01
C ASN A 343 5.08 3.24 -7.31
N LYS A 344 4.05 3.89 -7.87
CA LYS A 344 3.95 5.35 -7.97
C LYS A 344 3.23 5.96 -6.77
N ILE A 345 2.33 5.20 -6.15
CA ILE A 345 1.66 5.48 -4.88
C ILE A 345 1.74 4.18 -4.08
N THR A 346 2.67 4.09 -3.14
CA THR A 346 2.86 2.89 -2.31
C THR A 346 1.60 2.50 -1.55
N ASP A 347 1.42 1.22 -1.21
CA ASP A 347 0.27 0.77 -0.41
C ASP A 347 0.13 1.57 0.91
N GLU A 348 1.25 2.01 1.48
CA GLU A 348 1.30 2.91 2.65
C GLU A 348 0.83 4.33 2.31
N GLU A 349 1.40 4.96 1.27
CA GLU A 349 0.94 6.28 0.79
C GLU A 349 -0.55 6.25 0.44
N GLN A 350 -1.02 5.22 -0.27
CA GLN A 350 -2.43 5.04 -0.64
C GLN A 350 -3.33 4.96 0.60
N SER A 351 -2.87 4.33 1.68
CA SER A 351 -3.61 4.25 2.94
C SER A 351 -3.73 5.61 3.63
N HIS A 352 -2.68 6.43 3.59
CA HIS A 352 -2.72 7.81 4.09
C HIS A 352 -3.67 8.69 3.25
N LEU A 353 -3.55 8.61 1.92
CA LEU A 353 -4.39 9.39 1.00
C LEU A 353 -5.88 9.06 1.16
N LEU A 354 -6.23 7.79 1.36
CA LEU A 354 -7.62 7.38 1.60
C LEU A 354 -8.14 7.74 3.00
N GLY A 355 -7.29 8.30 3.87
CA GLY A 355 -7.72 8.96 5.10
C GLY A 355 -8.16 10.40 4.89
N LEU A 356 -7.90 11.00 3.73
CA LEU A 356 -8.18 12.42 3.47
C LEU A 356 -9.65 12.67 3.15
N ASN A 357 -10.14 13.77 3.70
CA ASN A 357 -11.44 14.38 3.40
C ASN A 357 -11.21 15.64 2.55
N VAL A 358 -11.71 15.65 1.32
CA VAL A 358 -11.47 16.75 0.37
C VAL A 358 -12.76 17.42 -0.04
N GLY A 359 -12.80 18.76 0.01
CA GLY A 359 -13.91 19.55 -0.51
C GLY A 359 -13.60 20.09 -1.90
N VAL A 360 -14.56 20.03 -2.82
CA VAL A 360 -14.46 20.65 -4.16
C VAL A 360 -15.62 21.61 -4.36
N VAL A 361 -15.29 22.88 -4.61
CA VAL A 361 -16.23 23.99 -4.78
C VAL A 361 -16.21 24.44 -6.24
N GLY A 362 -17.35 24.36 -6.93
CA GLY A 362 -17.43 24.59 -8.38
C GLY A 362 -17.10 23.32 -9.17
N LEU A 363 -18.11 22.75 -9.83
CA LEU A 363 -18.10 21.44 -10.48
C LEU A 363 -18.20 21.56 -12.01
N SER A 364 -17.72 22.69 -12.54
CA SER A 364 -17.29 22.75 -13.94
C SER A 364 -15.87 22.17 -14.05
N THR A 365 -14.82 22.97 -13.86
CA THR A 365 -13.43 22.48 -13.81
C THR A 365 -13.21 21.50 -12.66
N GLY A 366 -13.80 21.76 -11.49
CA GLY A 366 -13.71 20.87 -10.33
C GLY A 366 -14.24 19.45 -10.56
N HIS A 367 -15.10 19.23 -11.56
CA HIS A 367 -15.55 17.88 -11.91
C HIS A 367 -14.38 16.97 -12.28
N VAL A 368 -13.55 17.40 -13.23
CA VAL A 368 -12.43 16.58 -13.71
C VAL A 368 -11.37 16.40 -12.62
N ILE A 369 -11.16 17.41 -11.77
CA ILE A 369 -10.28 17.31 -10.60
C ILE A 369 -10.77 16.22 -9.65
N ALA A 370 -12.04 16.29 -9.23
CA ALA A 370 -12.65 15.31 -8.34
C ALA A 370 -12.57 13.89 -8.92
N HIS A 371 -12.88 13.75 -10.20
CA HIS A 371 -12.83 12.46 -10.89
C HIS A 371 -11.40 11.89 -10.96
N THR A 372 -10.41 12.70 -11.36
CA THR A 372 -9.00 12.27 -11.45
C THR A 372 -8.44 11.88 -10.08
N MET A 373 -8.77 12.62 -9.02
CA MET A 373 -8.41 12.26 -7.65
C MET A 373 -8.96 10.90 -7.24
N VAL A 374 -10.24 10.63 -7.52
CA VAL A 374 -10.85 9.33 -7.20
C VAL A 374 -10.25 8.20 -8.02
N MET A 375 -9.94 8.42 -9.30
CA MET A 375 -9.25 7.45 -10.15
C MET A 375 -7.89 7.03 -9.54
N GLU A 376 -7.15 7.97 -8.98
CA GLU A 376 -5.87 7.69 -8.28
C GLU A 376 -6.05 7.23 -6.81
N GLY A 377 -7.27 7.28 -6.26
CA GLY A 377 -7.55 6.94 -4.85
C GLY A 377 -6.99 7.95 -3.85
N VAL A 378 -6.96 9.23 -4.22
CA VAL A 378 -6.27 10.32 -3.49
C VAL A 378 -7.10 10.89 -2.31
N CYS A 379 -8.33 10.40 -2.07
CA CYS A 379 -9.17 10.75 -0.92
C CYS A 379 -10.15 9.61 -0.56
N GLY A 380 -10.54 9.50 0.72
CA GLY A 380 -11.55 8.54 1.20
C GLY A 380 -12.93 9.13 1.44
N HIS A 381 -13.03 10.45 1.47
CA HIS A 381 -14.28 11.20 1.57
C HIS A 381 -14.16 12.45 0.72
N ILE A 382 -15.19 12.73 -0.08
CA ILE A 382 -15.24 13.93 -0.92
C ILE A 382 -16.56 14.68 -0.71
N LYS A 383 -16.48 16.00 -0.54
CA LYS A 383 -17.64 16.90 -0.49
C LYS A 383 -17.68 17.75 -1.75
N LEU A 384 -18.84 17.81 -2.39
CA LEU A 384 -19.02 18.47 -3.69
C LEU A 384 -20.03 19.60 -3.56
N ALA A 385 -19.69 20.81 -3.99
CA ALA A 385 -20.59 21.97 -3.93
C ALA A 385 -20.71 22.68 -5.28
N ASP A 386 -21.91 22.68 -5.84
CA ASP A 386 -22.28 23.43 -7.05
C ASP A 386 -23.81 23.56 -7.12
N PHE A 387 -24.30 24.74 -7.52
CA PHE A 387 -25.74 25.02 -7.63
C PHE A 387 -26.27 24.97 -9.07
N ASP A 388 -25.38 24.97 -10.06
CA ASP A 388 -25.75 25.03 -11.46
C ASP A 388 -26.29 23.69 -11.97
N LEU A 389 -27.18 23.80 -12.96
CA LEU A 389 -27.56 22.68 -13.82
C LEU A 389 -26.59 22.57 -14.99
N LEU A 390 -26.43 21.35 -15.52
CA LEU A 390 -25.63 21.12 -16.70
C LEU A 390 -26.32 21.69 -17.96
N GLU A 391 -25.62 22.57 -18.66
CA GLU A 391 -25.99 23.05 -19.99
C GLU A 391 -25.16 22.39 -21.09
N VAL A 392 -25.70 22.36 -22.32
CA VAL A 392 -24.97 21.86 -23.51
C VAL A 392 -23.63 22.59 -23.72
N SER A 393 -23.60 23.89 -23.41
CA SER A 393 -22.40 24.73 -23.50
C SER A 393 -21.27 24.29 -22.56
N ASN A 394 -21.56 23.47 -21.54
CA ASN A 394 -20.58 22.96 -20.60
C ASN A 394 -19.94 21.63 -21.03
N LEU A 395 -20.56 20.92 -21.99
CA LEU A 395 -20.06 19.63 -22.49
C LEU A 395 -18.74 19.72 -23.25
N ASN A 396 -18.24 20.94 -23.51
CA ASN A 396 -16.91 21.14 -24.08
C ASN A 396 -15.77 20.89 -23.08
N ARG A 397 -16.07 20.74 -21.77
CA ARG A 397 -15.05 20.61 -20.71
C ARG A 397 -15.48 19.80 -19.48
N ILE A 398 -16.78 19.65 -19.23
CA ILE A 398 -17.29 18.76 -18.17
C ILE A 398 -17.47 17.36 -18.77
N PRO A 399 -16.90 16.30 -18.17
CA PRO A 399 -17.04 14.92 -18.67
C PRO A 399 -18.41 14.34 -18.28
N ALA A 400 -19.46 14.93 -18.84
CA ALA A 400 -20.86 14.51 -18.74
C ALA A 400 -21.39 14.10 -20.12
N SER A 401 -22.62 13.58 -20.16
CA SER A 401 -23.28 13.14 -21.40
C SER A 401 -24.52 13.99 -21.71
N LEU A 402 -25.02 13.89 -22.95
CA LEU A 402 -26.29 14.52 -23.34
C LEU A 402 -27.48 14.08 -22.47
N LEU A 403 -27.38 12.93 -21.81
CA LEU A 403 -28.41 12.40 -20.93
C LEU A 403 -28.42 13.08 -19.55
N ASP A 404 -27.37 13.85 -19.23
CA ASP A 404 -27.19 14.52 -17.95
C ASP A 404 -27.64 16.00 -17.98
N ILE A 405 -28.18 16.48 -19.11
CA ILE A 405 -28.63 17.89 -19.26
C ILE A 405 -29.77 18.18 -18.27
N ASN A 406 -29.73 19.36 -17.65
CA ASN A 406 -30.63 19.81 -16.58
C ASN A 406 -30.45 19.08 -15.23
N GLU A 407 -29.48 18.19 -15.10
CA GLU A 407 -29.08 17.65 -13.80
C GLU A 407 -28.06 18.58 -13.13
N ASN A 408 -28.06 18.63 -11.79
CA ASN A 408 -27.11 19.45 -11.04
C ASN A 408 -25.67 18.93 -11.21
N LYS A 409 -24.71 19.84 -11.40
CA LYS A 409 -23.30 19.48 -11.67
C LYS A 409 -22.65 18.68 -10.54
N ALA A 410 -22.99 18.97 -9.27
CA ALA A 410 -22.51 18.20 -8.12
C ALA A 410 -23.07 16.78 -8.10
N VAL A 411 -24.36 16.61 -8.42
CA VAL A 411 -25.02 15.30 -8.55
C VAL A 411 -24.40 14.46 -9.68
N ILE A 412 -24.16 15.04 -10.86
CA ILE A 412 -23.53 14.33 -11.99
C ILE A 412 -22.14 13.85 -11.61
N THR A 413 -21.35 14.70 -10.96
CA THR A 413 -19.99 14.34 -10.50
C THR A 413 -20.03 13.22 -9.48
N ALA A 414 -20.93 13.29 -8.49
CA ALA A 414 -21.13 12.22 -7.51
C ALA A 414 -21.51 10.89 -8.17
N ARG A 415 -22.39 10.91 -9.17
CA ARG A 415 -22.75 9.72 -9.96
C ARG A 415 -21.55 9.14 -10.71
N ARG A 416 -20.72 9.98 -11.34
CA ARG A 416 -19.50 9.53 -12.03
C ARG A 416 -18.47 8.93 -11.09
N ILE A 417 -18.30 9.54 -9.92
CA ILE A 417 -17.45 9.01 -8.85
C ILE A 417 -17.96 7.66 -8.37
N ALA A 418 -19.28 7.51 -8.12
CA ALA A 418 -19.87 6.26 -7.70
C ALA A 418 -19.75 5.15 -8.76
N GLU A 419 -19.80 5.50 -10.05
CA GLU A 419 -19.57 4.60 -11.18
C GLU A 419 -18.10 4.11 -11.25
N LEU A 420 -17.14 4.82 -10.63
CA LEU A 420 -15.74 4.41 -10.50
C LEU A 420 -15.46 3.63 -9.21
N ASP A 421 -15.93 4.15 -8.08
CA ASP A 421 -15.73 3.59 -6.75
C ASP A 421 -17.02 3.72 -5.93
N PRO A 422 -17.87 2.66 -5.92
CA PRO A 422 -19.15 2.70 -5.22
C PRO A 422 -19.03 2.67 -3.70
N TYR A 423 -17.81 2.51 -3.16
CA TYR A 423 -17.53 2.46 -1.73
C TYR A 423 -17.02 3.80 -1.19
N LEU A 424 -16.72 4.76 -2.06
CA LEU A 424 -16.27 6.09 -1.65
C LEU A 424 -17.42 6.89 -1.02
N THR A 425 -17.13 7.59 0.08
CA THR A 425 -18.11 8.47 0.72
C THR A 425 -18.19 9.80 -0.01
N VAL A 426 -19.39 10.21 -0.43
CA VAL A 426 -19.62 11.45 -1.18
C VAL A 426 -20.78 12.26 -0.58
N ASP A 427 -20.50 13.49 -0.16
CA ASP A 427 -21.54 14.45 0.24
C ASP A 427 -21.77 15.49 -0.86
N VAL A 428 -23.04 15.84 -1.12
CA VAL A 428 -23.44 16.79 -2.16
C VAL A 428 -24.14 18.00 -1.55
N PHE A 429 -23.63 19.18 -1.86
CA PHE A 429 -24.18 20.50 -1.54
C PHE A 429 -24.72 21.11 -2.84
N ASP A 430 -25.91 20.65 -3.24
CA ASP A 430 -26.60 20.98 -4.51
C ASP A 430 -27.10 22.44 -4.61
N LYS A 431 -26.99 23.21 -3.52
CA LYS A 431 -27.27 24.65 -3.46
C LYS A 431 -26.00 25.51 -3.48
N GLY A 432 -24.84 24.90 -3.76
CA GLY A 432 -23.56 25.58 -3.68
C GLY A 432 -23.19 26.01 -2.25
N LEU A 433 -22.25 26.95 -2.14
CA LEU A 433 -21.78 27.47 -0.85
C LEU A 433 -22.35 28.86 -0.55
N LEU A 434 -22.80 29.00 0.70
CA LEU A 434 -23.39 30.19 1.28
C LEU A 434 -22.79 30.40 2.68
N GLU A 435 -22.88 31.62 3.21
CA GLU A 435 -22.48 31.92 4.59
C GLU A 435 -23.15 30.99 5.62
N SER A 436 -24.38 30.52 5.35
CA SER A 436 -25.13 29.65 6.24
C SER A 436 -24.71 28.18 6.24
N ASN A 437 -23.97 27.71 5.21
CA ASN A 437 -23.58 26.30 5.08
C ASN A 437 -22.06 26.09 4.96
N ILE A 438 -21.25 27.15 4.81
CA ILE A 438 -19.78 27.07 4.69
C ILE A 438 -19.16 26.32 5.88
N ASP A 439 -19.67 26.54 7.09
CA ASP A 439 -19.12 25.90 8.29
C ASP A 439 -19.32 24.38 8.27
N SER A 440 -20.47 23.89 7.78
CA SER A 440 -20.76 22.47 7.63
C SER A 440 -20.00 21.83 6.46
N PHE A 441 -19.83 22.58 5.36
CA PHE A 441 -19.00 22.13 4.25
C PHE A 441 -17.55 21.93 4.69
N MET A 442 -16.98 22.92 5.39
CA MET A 442 -15.58 22.90 5.82
C MET A 442 -15.30 21.95 7.00
N GLU A 443 -16.33 21.45 7.69
CA GLU A 443 -16.18 20.55 8.83
C GLU A 443 -15.45 19.25 8.45
N GLY A 444 -14.31 18.99 9.09
CA GLY A 444 -13.53 17.77 8.90
C GLY A 444 -12.74 17.68 7.59
N LEU A 445 -12.68 18.74 6.78
CA LEU A 445 -11.86 18.75 5.56
C LEU A 445 -10.37 18.89 5.88
N ASP A 446 -9.55 18.12 5.17
CA ASP A 446 -8.10 18.25 5.17
C ASP A 446 -7.61 19.22 4.09
N ILE A 447 -8.31 19.28 2.95
CA ILE A 447 -7.97 20.13 1.80
C ILE A 447 -9.27 20.63 1.15
N VAL A 448 -9.28 21.89 0.68
CA VAL A 448 -10.36 22.41 -0.16
C VAL A 448 -9.83 22.85 -1.53
N ILE A 449 -10.55 22.49 -2.57
CA ILE A 449 -10.28 22.84 -3.96
C ILE A 449 -11.36 23.84 -4.38
N GLU A 450 -10.93 24.99 -4.86
CA GLU A 450 -11.78 26.12 -5.21
C GLU A 450 -11.70 26.39 -6.72
N GLU A 451 -12.79 26.10 -7.43
CA GLU A 451 -12.93 26.16 -8.89
C GLU A 451 -14.26 26.81 -9.30
N CYS A 452 -14.77 27.75 -8.48
CA CYS A 452 -16.02 28.45 -8.74
C CYS A 452 -15.79 29.80 -9.45
N ASP A 453 -16.82 30.32 -10.13
CA ASP A 453 -16.71 31.58 -10.89
C ASP A 453 -17.05 32.82 -10.03
N GLU A 454 -17.75 32.64 -8.91
CA GLU A 454 -18.20 33.73 -8.05
C GLU A 454 -17.11 34.22 -7.10
N LEU A 455 -16.57 35.42 -7.34
CA LEU A 455 -15.51 36.01 -6.53
C LEU A 455 -15.85 36.06 -5.02
N ASN A 456 -17.09 36.38 -4.64
CA ASN A 456 -17.54 36.37 -3.23
C ASN A 456 -17.38 34.98 -2.58
N VAL A 457 -17.69 33.90 -3.31
CA VAL A 457 -17.51 32.54 -2.82
C VAL A 457 -16.01 32.20 -2.73
N LYS A 458 -15.20 32.63 -3.70
CA LYS A 458 -13.73 32.46 -3.65
C LYS A 458 -13.11 33.05 -2.39
N VAL A 459 -13.55 34.25 -1.99
CA VAL A 459 -13.09 34.90 -0.75
C VAL A 459 -13.62 34.15 0.47
N LEU A 460 -14.92 33.83 0.50
CA LEU A 460 -15.57 33.13 1.62
C LEU A 460 -14.88 31.79 1.93
N VAL A 461 -14.52 31.00 0.90
CA VAL A 461 -13.79 29.74 1.06
C VAL A 461 -12.43 29.98 1.71
N ARG A 462 -11.67 30.99 1.27
CA ARG A 462 -10.34 31.30 1.81
C ARG A 462 -10.40 31.84 3.23
N GLU A 463 -11.36 32.70 3.56
CA GLU A 463 -11.61 33.16 4.94
C GLU A 463 -11.93 31.98 5.87
N ALA A 464 -12.82 31.09 5.43
CA ALA A 464 -13.22 29.91 6.20
C ALA A 464 -12.06 28.89 6.34
N ALA A 465 -11.24 28.74 5.30
CA ALA A 465 -10.08 27.86 5.26
C ALA A 465 -8.96 28.40 6.16
N LYS A 466 -8.65 29.69 6.09
CA LYS A 466 -7.69 30.36 6.98
C LYS A 466 -8.07 30.22 8.45
N LYS A 467 -9.35 30.44 8.79
CA LYS A 467 -9.88 30.25 10.16
C LYS A 467 -9.68 28.82 10.68
N ARG A 468 -9.72 27.82 9.79
CA ARG A 468 -9.65 26.39 10.12
C ARG A 468 -8.29 25.75 9.86
N ARG A 469 -7.33 26.53 9.34
CA ARG A 469 -6.01 26.04 8.93
C ARG A 469 -6.11 24.92 7.89
N ILE A 470 -6.92 25.14 6.86
CA ILE A 470 -7.11 24.20 5.74
C ILE A 470 -6.42 24.76 4.50
N PRO A 471 -5.56 24.00 3.80
CA PRO A 471 -4.97 24.42 2.54
C PRO A 471 -6.03 24.58 1.43
N VAL A 472 -5.87 25.60 0.61
CA VAL A 472 -6.72 25.88 -0.57
C VAL A 472 -5.91 25.65 -1.84
N LEU A 473 -6.48 24.90 -2.79
CA LEU A 473 -5.91 24.68 -4.11
C LEU A 473 -6.84 25.25 -5.18
N MET A 474 -6.28 25.91 -6.18
CA MET A 474 -7.04 26.43 -7.33
C MET A 474 -6.18 26.31 -8.59
N ALA A 475 -6.72 25.72 -9.66
CA ALA A 475 -6.17 25.82 -10.98
C ALA A 475 -6.98 26.83 -11.82
N THR A 476 -6.38 27.32 -12.89
CA THR A 476 -7.08 28.17 -13.86
C THR A 476 -6.86 27.61 -15.25
N SER A 477 -7.85 27.76 -16.13
CA SER A 477 -7.82 27.23 -17.50
C SER A 477 -7.12 28.17 -18.49
N ASP A 478 -6.11 28.91 -18.05
CA ASP A 478 -5.23 29.75 -18.89
C ASP A 478 -3.78 29.66 -18.42
N GLY A 479 -2.84 29.51 -19.36
CA GLY A 479 -1.39 29.53 -19.08
C GLY A 479 -0.90 28.49 -18.06
N GLY A 480 -1.70 27.45 -17.79
CA GLY A 480 -1.42 26.42 -16.79
C GLY A 480 -1.17 26.98 -15.38
N ILE A 481 -1.90 28.02 -14.96
CA ILE A 481 -1.74 28.62 -13.63
C ILE A 481 -2.32 27.69 -12.56
N MET A 482 -1.57 27.51 -11.47
CA MET A 482 -2.05 26.84 -10.26
C MET A 482 -1.57 27.57 -9.00
N ASP A 483 -2.50 27.77 -8.08
CA ASP A 483 -2.29 28.30 -6.74
C ASP A 483 -2.37 27.18 -5.69
N VAL A 484 -1.40 27.20 -4.77
CA VAL A 484 -1.35 26.40 -3.56
C VAL A 484 -1.27 27.36 -2.38
N GLU A 485 -2.30 27.43 -1.55
CA GLU A 485 -2.33 28.30 -0.38
C GLU A 485 -2.34 27.45 0.90
N ARG A 486 -1.17 27.29 1.55
CA ARG A 486 -0.98 26.43 2.73
C ARG A 486 -1.29 27.15 4.05
N PHE A 487 -2.56 27.51 4.28
CA PHE A 487 -3.01 28.11 5.55
C PHE A 487 -2.80 27.21 6.78
N ASP A 488 -2.57 25.92 6.55
CA ASP A 488 -2.20 24.97 7.60
C ASP A 488 -0.80 25.23 8.15
N THR A 489 0.15 25.59 7.28
CA THR A 489 1.56 25.81 7.65
C THR A 489 1.98 27.26 7.77
N ASP A 490 1.26 28.19 7.15
CA ASP A 490 1.58 29.63 7.12
C ASP A 490 0.40 30.46 7.66
N GLU A 491 0.57 31.02 8.86
CA GLU A 491 -0.45 31.83 9.56
C GLU A 491 -0.60 33.24 8.97
N ASP A 492 0.50 33.77 8.43
CA ASP A 492 0.57 35.12 7.89
C ASP A 492 0.12 35.19 6.43
N LEU A 493 -0.03 34.03 5.77
CA LEU A 493 -0.55 33.93 4.41
C LEU A 493 -1.86 34.69 4.27
N LYS A 494 -1.89 35.60 3.30
CA LYS A 494 -3.10 36.32 2.89
C LYS A 494 -3.83 35.56 1.77
N PRO A 495 -5.17 35.60 1.73
CA PRO A 495 -5.93 35.10 0.58
C PRO A 495 -5.37 35.58 -0.76
N PHE A 496 -5.38 34.70 -1.76
CA PHE A 496 -4.84 34.93 -3.11
C PHE A 496 -3.38 35.39 -3.10
N HIS A 497 -2.57 34.85 -2.17
CA HIS A 497 -1.18 35.26 -1.99
C HIS A 497 -0.98 36.77 -1.70
N GLY A 498 -2.03 37.48 -1.28
CA GLY A 498 -2.01 38.92 -1.08
C GLY A 498 -1.97 39.76 -2.37
N LEU A 499 -2.31 39.17 -3.53
CA LEU A 499 -2.42 39.89 -4.81
C LEU A 499 -3.52 40.95 -4.80
N THR A 500 -4.50 40.80 -3.92
CA THR A 500 -5.54 41.79 -3.67
C THR A 500 -5.94 41.77 -2.20
N ASP A 501 -6.41 42.91 -1.68
CA ASP A 501 -6.97 43.05 -0.34
C ASP A 501 -8.50 43.20 -0.48
N VAL A 502 -9.25 42.19 -0.04
CA VAL A 502 -10.71 42.17 -0.20
C VAL A 502 -11.37 41.17 0.75
N ASP A 503 -12.44 41.61 1.40
CA ASP A 503 -13.28 40.76 2.27
C ASP A 503 -14.57 40.33 1.55
N ALA A 504 -15.08 39.14 1.89
CA ALA A 504 -16.28 38.59 1.23
C ALA A 504 -17.51 39.50 1.43
N SER A 505 -17.59 40.18 2.57
CA SER A 505 -18.67 41.12 2.91
C SER A 505 -18.67 42.38 2.03
N GLU A 506 -17.49 42.88 1.64
CA GLU A 506 -17.34 44.06 0.80
C GLU A 506 -17.74 43.79 -0.65
N LEU A 507 -17.52 42.55 -1.13
CA LEU A 507 -17.87 42.15 -2.49
C LEU A 507 -19.37 41.97 -2.72
N LYS A 508 -20.17 41.78 -1.67
CA LYS A 508 -21.59 41.41 -1.82
C LYS A 508 -22.40 42.44 -2.59
N ASP A 509 -22.11 43.72 -2.33
CA ASP A 509 -22.86 44.86 -2.86
C ASP A 509 -22.21 45.52 -4.09
N LEU A 510 -21.04 45.02 -4.54
CA LEU A 510 -20.34 45.56 -5.70
C LEU A 510 -20.96 45.15 -7.04
N SER A 511 -20.87 46.05 -8.03
CA SER A 511 -21.29 45.74 -9.39
C SER A 511 -20.36 44.70 -10.03
N ARG A 512 -20.84 44.00 -11.08
CA ARG A 512 -19.99 43.06 -11.85
C ARG A 512 -18.71 43.71 -12.40
N ARG A 513 -18.79 45.00 -12.76
CA ARG A 513 -17.66 45.78 -13.27
C ARG A 513 -16.63 46.10 -12.19
N ASP A 514 -17.06 46.33 -10.97
CA ASP A 514 -16.13 46.60 -9.86
C ASP A 514 -15.42 45.30 -9.44
N LYS A 515 -16.15 44.17 -9.45
CA LYS A 515 -15.60 42.83 -9.18
C LYS A 515 -14.55 42.38 -10.21
N SER A 516 -14.65 42.81 -11.47
CA SER A 516 -13.69 42.39 -12.51
C SER A 516 -12.28 42.95 -12.29
N GLY A 517 -12.14 44.12 -11.65
CA GLY A 517 -10.83 44.66 -11.27
C GLY A 517 -10.10 43.77 -10.27
N TYR A 518 -10.81 43.28 -9.25
CA TYR A 518 -10.28 42.32 -8.28
C TYR A 518 -9.91 40.98 -8.93
N ALA A 519 -10.77 40.47 -9.82
CA ALA A 519 -10.48 39.24 -10.56
C ALA A 519 -9.21 39.39 -11.42
N LEU A 520 -9.04 40.50 -12.14
CA LEU A 520 -7.83 40.78 -12.92
C LEU A 520 -6.57 40.87 -12.07
N ALA A 521 -6.66 41.42 -10.85
CA ALA A 521 -5.54 41.43 -9.91
C ALA A 521 -5.18 40.00 -9.47
N ILE A 522 -6.16 39.17 -9.14
CA ILE A 522 -5.96 37.77 -8.74
C ILE A 522 -5.34 36.95 -9.89
N PHE A 523 -5.78 37.17 -11.13
CA PHE A 523 -5.25 36.45 -12.30
C PHE A 523 -3.97 37.04 -12.87
N GLU A 524 -3.47 38.16 -12.33
CA GLU A 524 -2.38 38.95 -12.90
C GLU A 524 -2.67 39.28 -14.37
N GLY A 525 -3.62 40.20 -14.61
CA GLY A 525 -4.17 40.48 -15.94
C GLY A 525 -3.12 40.78 -17.04
N ASP A 526 -1.94 41.27 -16.68
CA ASP A 526 -0.81 41.52 -17.58
C ASP A 526 -0.09 40.24 -18.04
N LYS A 527 -0.35 39.10 -17.38
CA LYS A 527 0.25 37.77 -17.64
C LYS A 527 -0.77 36.75 -18.16
N ILE A 528 -1.99 37.17 -18.48
CA ILE A 528 -2.97 36.33 -19.18
C ILE A 528 -2.49 36.07 -20.61
N THR A 529 -2.73 34.88 -21.16
CA THR A 529 -2.31 34.58 -22.54
C THR A 529 -2.97 35.55 -23.53
N ALA A 530 -2.26 35.88 -24.61
CA ALA A 530 -2.72 36.88 -25.58
C ALA A 530 -4.10 36.55 -26.17
N ARG A 531 -4.40 35.25 -26.38
CA ARG A 531 -5.70 34.81 -26.91
C ARG A 531 -6.83 34.95 -25.90
N LEU A 532 -6.61 34.57 -24.64
CA LEU A 532 -7.64 34.76 -23.62
C LEU A 532 -7.88 36.25 -23.36
N ALA A 533 -6.81 37.04 -23.23
CA ALA A 533 -6.90 38.49 -23.05
C ALA A 533 -7.70 39.16 -24.18
N ALA A 534 -7.50 38.75 -25.44
CA ALA A 534 -8.30 39.22 -26.56
C ALA A 534 -9.79 38.78 -26.45
N SER A 535 -10.05 37.53 -26.08
CA SER A 535 -11.41 37.00 -25.86
C SER A 535 -12.17 37.74 -24.75
N MET A 536 -11.47 38.19 -23.71
CA MET A 536 -12.07 38.96 -22.61
C MET A 536 -12.65 40.30 -23.04
N VAL A 537 -12.00 40.98 -24.00
CA VAL A 537 -12.49 42.24 -24.57
C VAL A 537 -13.78 42.04 -25.38
N GLU A 538 -14.00 40.81 -25.85
CA GLU A 538 -15.12 40.42 -26.70
C GLU A 538 -16.33 39.86 -25.92
N ILE A 539 -16.26 39.77 -24.59
CA ILE A 539 -17.35 39.33 -23.73
C ILE A 539 -18.55 40.28 -23.87
N ASP A 540 -19.76 39.70 -23.97
CA ASP A 540 -21.04 40.36 -24.27
C ASP A 540 -21.16 40.97 -25.69
N TYR A 541 -20.12 40.85 -26.53
CA TYR A 541 -20.14 41.28 -27.93
C TYR A 541 -20.15 40.09 -28.90
N THR A 542 -19.11 39.25 -28.88
CA THR A 542 -19.00 38.08 -29.76
C THR A 542 -18.93 36.76 -28.99
N VAL A 543 -18.60 36.80 -27.69
CA VAL A 543 -18.67 35.64 -26.77
C VAL A 543 -19.46 35.99 -25.51
N LYS A 544 -20.17 35.01 -24.91
CA LYS A 544 -21.00 35.25 -23.71
C LYS A 544 -20.19 35.25 -22.41
N THR A 545 -19.07 34.54 -22.38
CA THR A 545 -18.26 34.33 -21.19
C THR A 545 -16.84 33.95 -21.61
N TRP A 546 -15.96 33.78 -20.62
CA TRP A 546 -14.59 33.32 -20.76
C TRP A 546 -14.48 32.05 -21.59
N SER A 547 -13.57 32.06 -22.56
CA SER A 547 -13.29 30.88 -23.39
C SER A 547 -12.42 29.89 -22.59
N GLN A 548 -12.77 28.61 -22.65
CA GLN A 548 -12.06 27.54 -21.93
C GLN A 548 -11.90 26.31 -22.82
N LEU A 549 -10.73 25.67 -22.75
CA LEU A 549 -10.44 24.41 -23.45
C LEU A 549 -10.46 23.23 -22.47
N ALA A 550 -10.89 22.06 -22.95
CA ALA A 550 -10.85 20.82 -22.17
C ALA A 550 -9.41 20.42 -21.78
N SER A 551 -8.43 20.70 -22.64
CA SER A 551 -7.00 20.40 -22.38
C SER A 551 -6.51 21.13 -21.14
N ASP A 552 -6.82 22.42 -21.02
CA ASP A 552 -6.31 23.28 -19.96
C ASP A 552 -6.98 22.93 -18.63
N VAL A 553 -8.28 22.64 -18.69
CA VAL A 553 -9.07 22.11 -17.56
C VAL A 553 -8.51 20.77 -17.08
N THR A 554 -8.15 19.86 -18.00
CA THR A 554 -7.56 18.55 -17.66
C THR A 554 -6.13 18.68 -17.14
N GLN A 555 -5.35 19.63 -17.65
CA GLN A 555 -4.03 19.96 -17.12
C GLN A 555 -4.13 20.45 -15.68
N GLY A 556 -5.04 21.38 -15.39
CA GLY A 556 -5.35 21.83 -14.04
C GLY A 556 -5.70 20.66 -13.11
N ALA A 557 -6.49 19.70 -13.59
CA ALA A 557 -6.80 18.49 -12.83
C ALA A 557 -5.58 17.65 -12.45
N ALA A 558 -4.64 17.47 -13.38
CA ALA A 558 -3.39 16.76 -13.11
C ALA A 558 -2.52 17.49 -12.08
N MET A 559 -2.45 18.82 -12.16
CA MET A 559 -1.66 19.63 -11.23
C MET A 559 -2.29 19.63 -9.81
N VAL A 560 -3.60 19.83 -9.70
CA VAL A 560 -4.33 19.80 -8.42
C VAL A 560 -4.23 18.43 -7.76
N THR A 561 -4.52 17.35 -8.49
CA THR A 561 -4.41 15.98 -7.97
C THR A 561 -3.00 15.70 -7.46
N THR A 562 -1.98 16.17 -8.18
CA THR A 562 -0.58 16.03 -7.76
C THR A 562 -0.30 16.80 -6.47
N ALA A 563 -0.80 18.02 -6.30
CA ALA A 563 -0.63 18.77 -5.06
C ALA A 563 -1.34 18.11 -3.87
N VAL A 564 -2.58 17.65 -4.05
CA VAL A 564 -3.30 16.89 -3.01
C VAL A 564 -2.49 15.66 -2.60
N ARG A 565 -2.01 14.88 -3.57
CA ARG A 565 -1.18 13.69 -3.31
C ARG A 565 0.09 14.04 -2.55
N ARG A 566 0.78 15.13 -2.92
CA ARG A 566 2.00 15.57 -2.22
C ARG A 566 1.73 16.03 -0.80
N ILE A 567 0.68 16.83 -0.58
CA ILE A 567 0.27 17.27 0.76
C ILE A 567 -0.09 16.06 1.63
N GLY A 568 -0.93 15.17 1.13
CA GLY A 568 -1.37 13.95 1.81
C GLY A 568 -0.27 12.95 2.15
N THR A 569 0.83 12.95 1.40
CA THR A 569 2.01 12.09 1.63
C THR A 569 3.16 12.84 2.32
N GLY A 570 2.93 14.06 2.81
CA GLY A 570 3.93 14.85 3.52
C GLY A 570 5.09 15.36 2.65
N LYS A 571 4.98 15.31 1.32
CA LYS A 571 6.01 15.82 0.41
C LYS A 571 6.01 17.35 0.43
N PRO A 572 7.19 18.02 0.39
CA PRO A 572 7.28 19.47 0.43
C PRO A 572 6.41 20.15 -0.64
N THR A 573 5.43 20.93 -0.21
CA THR A 573 4.44 21.58 -1.09
C THR A 573 4.09 22.94 -0.49
N PRO A 574 4.98 23.94 -0.60
CA PRO A 574 4.80 25.23 0.04
C PRO A 574 3.71 26.07 -0.64
N SER A 575 3.27 27.13 0.03
CA SER A 575 2.41 28.14 -0.61
C SER A 575 3.10 28.70 -1.85
N SER A 576 2.45 28.64 -3.00
CA SER A 576 3.06 29.02 -4.28
C SER A 576 2.03 29.23 -5.40
N ARG A 577 2.42 30.04 -6.40
CA ARG A 577 1.78 30.10 -7.71
C ARG A 577 2.74 29.54 -8.76
N THR A 578 2.28 28.58 -9.56
CA THR A 578 3.04 27.96 -10.65
C THR A 578 2.37 28.20 -11.99
N ARG A 579 3.13 28.26 -13.08
CA ARG A 579 2.64 28.33 -14.47
C ARG A 579 3.27 27.21 -15.30
N MET A 580 2.46 26.37 -15.92
CA MET A 580 2.88 25.32 -16.85
C MET A 580 2.21 25.56 -18.21
N ASP A 581 2.72 26.52 -18.99
CA ASP A 581 2.13 26.83 -20.30
C ASP A 581 2.45 25.72 -21.32
N MET A 582 1.42 25.00 -21.77
CA MET A 582 1.57 23.89 -22.71
C MET A 582 2.10 24.33 -24.08
N ASP A 583 1.67 25.49 -24.59
CA ASP A 583 2.13 25.99 -25.89
C ASP A 583 3.63 26.31 -25.83
N GLN A 584 4.07 26.94 -24.74
CA GLN A 584 5.48 27.23 -24.51
C GLN A 584 6.32 25.95 -24.39
N MET A 585 5.82 24.92 -23.68
CA MET A 585 6.51 23.63 -23.55
C MET A 585 6.75 22.93 -24.90
N PHE A 586 5.85 23.05 -25.87
CA PHE A 586 6.05 22.50 -27.22
C PHE A 586 7.06 23.30 -28.04
N VAL A 587 7.14 24.61 -27.83
CA VAL A 587 8.16 25.47 -28.47
C VAL A 587 9.56 25.12 -27.95
N ASP A 588 9.68 24.80 -26.66
CA ASP A 588 10.97 24.52 -26.00
C ASP A 588 11.44 23.05 -26.17
N GLY A 589 10.67 22.22 -26.87
CA GLY A 589 10.98 20.80 -27.07
C GLY A 589 12.23 20.55 -27.92
N VAL A 590 13.09 19.61 -27.49
CA VAL A 590 14.30 19.19 -28.21
C VAL A 590 14.24 17.72 -28.63
N PRO A 591 14.82 17.33 -29.78
CA PRO A 591 14.86 15.92 -30.20
C PRO A 591 15.78 15.08 -29.29
N PRO A 592 15.48 13.77 -29.11
CA PRO A 592 16.35 12.87 -28.35
C PRO A 592 17.69 12.64 -29.05
N THR A 593 18.76 12.43 -28.28
CA THR A 593 20.10 12.09 -28.81
C THR A 593 20.27 10.57 -28.89
N PRO A 594 20.57 9.99 -30.07
CA PRO A 594 20.81 8.55 -30.19
C PRO A 594 22.17 8.18 -29.61
N VAL A 595 22.21 7.14 -28.77
CA VAL A 595 23.46 6.50 -28.33
C VAL A 595 23.80 5.41 -29.35
N GLN A 596 24.93 5.54 -30.05
CA GLN A 596 25.45 4.49 -30.92
C GLN A 596 26.48 3.68 -30.14
N ILE A 597 26.25 2.38 -30.00
CA ILE A 597 27.24 1.43 -29.49
C ILE A 597 27.90 0.79 -30.72
N THR A 598 29.15 1.13 -31.01
CA THR A 598 29.89 0.55 -32.13
C THR A 598 30.43 -0.83 -31.75
N THR A 599 30.04 -1.86 -32.51
CA THR A 599 30.35 -3.27 -32.22
C THR A 599 31.52 -3.84 -33.03
N GLU A 600 32.27 -3.01 -33.76
CA GLU A 600 33.13 -3.50 -34.86
C GLU A 600 34.57 -3.89 -34.47
N GLN A 601 35.08 -3.51 -33.30
CA GLN A 601 36.46 -3.85 -32.93
C GLN A 601 36.58 -5.26 -32.32
N LEU A 602 36.92 -6.22 -33.17
CA LEU A 602 37.46 -7.54 -32.79
C LEU A 602 38.99 -7.47 -32.83
N ILE A 603 39.64 -7.76 -31.71
CA ILE A 603 41.10 -7.81 -31.61
C ILE A 603 41.56 -9.26 -31.73
N ALA A 604 42.71 -9.46 -32.39
CA ALA A 604 43.29 -10.78 -32.59
C ALA A 604 43.64 -11.45 -31.25
N ASP A 605 43.48 -12.77 -31.20
CA ASP A 605 43.89 -13.55 -30.04
C ASP A 605 45.41 -13.43 -29.81
N PRO A 606 45.85 -13.33 -28.54
CA PRO A 606 47.25 -13.30 -28.19
C PRO A 606 47.89 -14.64 -28.55
N VAL A 607 49.14 -14.59 -28.98
CA VAL A 607 49.95 -15.76 -29.31
C VAL A 607 51.28 -15.68 -28.57
N PHE A 608 51.80 -16.83 -28.16
CA PHE A 608 53.17 -16.90 -27.64
C PHE A 608 54.17 -16.61 -28.76
N GLY A 609 55.21 -15.85 -28.42
CA GLY A 609 56.33 -15.55 -29.30
C GLY A 609 57.53 -16.48 -29.05
N ASP A 610 58.71 -16.07 -29.53
CA ASP A 610 59.94 -16.87 -29.41
C ASP A 610 60.70 -16.68 -28.08
N ASN A 611 60.26 -15.75 -27.22
CA ASN A 611 60.95 -15.40 -25.98
C ASN A 611 60.22 -15.93 -24.74
N VAL A 612 60.78 -16.95 -24.09
CA VAL A 612 60.19 -17.58 -22.89
C VAL A 612 59.87 -16.60 -21.77
N LYS A 613 60.69 -15.57 -21.56
CA LYS A 613 60.45 -14.58 -20.50
C LYS A 613 59.23 -13.71 -20.79
N GLU A 614 59.04 -13.34 -22.06
CA GLU A 614 57.86 -12.60 -22.52
C GLU A 614 56.63 -13.49 -22.51
N ASN A 615 56.75 -14.76 -22.90
CA ASN A 615 55.65 -15.75 -22.84
C ASN A 615 55.20 -15.99 -21.40
N MET A 616 56.12 -16.08 -20.44
CA MET A 616 55.80 -16.19 -19.01
C MET A 616 55.04 -14.96 -18.50
N LEU A 617 55.48 -13.74 -18.86
CA LEU A 617 54.78 -12.51 -18.53
C LEU A 617 53.38 -12.46 -19.14
N LEU A 618 53.26 -12.81 -20.43
CA LEU A 618 52.01 -12.84 -21.15
C LEU A 618 51.02 -13.82 -20.49
N ALA A 619 51.43 -15.06 -20.25
CA ALA A 619 50.60 -16.07 -19.60
C ALA A 619 50.15 -15.64 -18.20
N ALA A 620 51.06 -15.06 -17.40
CA ALA A 620 50.73 -14.54 -16.08
C ALA A 620 49.64 -13.46 -16.13
N ARG A 621 49.73 -12.52 -17.09
CA ARG A 621 48.73 -11.44 -17.29
C ARG A 621 47.36 -11.97 -17.70
N TYR A 622 47.29 -13.12 -18.38
CA TYR A 622 46.03 -13.76 -18.75
C TYR A 622 45.36 -14.57 -17.64
N ALA A 623 45.89 -14.53 -16.41
CA ALA A 623 45.16 -15.02 -15.24
C ALA A 623 43.83 -14.26 -15.03
N PRO A 624 42.82 -14.91 -14.43
CA PRO A 624 41.56 -14.24 -14.06
C PRO A 624 41.75 -13.32 -12.84
N SER A 625 41.00 -12.21 -12.81
CA SER A 625 40.93 -11.32 -11.64
C SER A 625 39.54 -10.72 -11.42
N PRO A 626 39.17 -10.40 -10.15
CA PRO A 626 37.92 -9.70 -9.83
C PRO A 626 37.79 -8.42 -10.66
N GLY A 627 36.63 -8.18 -11.27
CA GLY A 627 36.40 -6.99 -12.13
C GLY A 627 37.39 -6.81 -13.29
N ASN A 628 38.22 -7.82 -13.62
CA ASN A 628 39.39 -7.68 -14.49
C ASN A 628 40.37 -6.58 -14.05
N ILE A 629 40.42 -6.26 -12.74
CA ILE A 629 41.24 -5.18 -12.19
C ILE A 629 42.73 -5.52 -12.16
N GLN A 630 43.14 -6.77 -12.44
CA GLN A 630 44.56 -7.17 -12.57
C GLN A 630 45.44 -6.62 -11.43
N PRO A 631 45.21 -7.06 -10.17
CA PRO A 631 45.72 -6.43 -8.94
C PRO A 631 47.20 -6.75 -8.67
N TRP A 632 48.02 -6.72 -9.72
CA TRP A 632 49.39 -7.21 -9.69
C TRP A 632 50.33 -6.29 -10.47
N ASN A 633 51.59 -6.28 -10.05
CA ASN A 633 52.73 -5.81 -10.83
C ASN A 633 53.65 -7.01 -11.07
N ILE A 634 53.82 -7.38 -12.35
CA ILE A 634 54.58 -8.56 -12.75
C ILE A 634 55.68 -8.14 -13.70
N TYR A 635 56.94 -8.35 -13.31
CA TYR A 635 58.09 -7.84 -14.07
C TYR A 635 59.35 -8.70 -13.87
N TRP A 636 60.23 -8.68 -14.87
CA TRP A 636 61.57 -9.27 -14.77
C TRP A 636 62.57 -8.24 -14.24
N LYS A 637 63.43 -8.68 -13.31
CA LYS A 637 64.61 -7.93 -12.86
C LYS A 637 65.72 -8.91 -12.52
N ASP A 638 66.93 -8.67 -13.05
CA ASP A 638 68.12 -9.48 -12.76
C ASP A 638 67.90 -11.00 -12.88
N GLU A 639 67.28 -11.45 -13.98
CA GLU A 639 66.95 -12.88 -14.24
C GLU A 639 65.93 -13.52 -13.27
N VAL A 640 65.23 -12.71 -12.49
CA VAL A 640 64.15 -13.14 -11.58
C VAL A 640 62.83 -12.49 -12.01
N LEU A 641 61.75 -13.28 -12.07
CA LEU A 641 60.40 -12.77 -12.33
C LEU A 641 59.70 -12.51 -10.99
N TYR A 642 59.28 -11.28 -10.75
CA TYR A 642 58.62 -10.85 -9.51
C TYR A 642 57.11 -10.73 -9.71
N PHE A 643 56.36 -11.08 -8.67
CA PHE A 643 54.91 -10.93 -8.57
C PHE A 643 54.60 -10.15 -7.29
N GLU A 644 54.20 -8.89 -7.47
CA GLU A 644 53.81 -8.01 -6.38
C GLU A 644 52.30 -7.75 -6.44
N ILE A 645 51.65 -7.67 -5.27
CA ILE A 645 50.26 -7.21 -5.20
C ILE A 645 50.21 -5.69 -5.28
N ASP A 646 49.28 -5.15 -6.08
CA ASP A 646 48.93 -3.74 -6.01
C ASP A 646 47.71 -3.56 -5.11
N ARG A 647 47.96 -3.23 -3.83
CA ARG A 647 46.91 -3.05 -2.81
C ARG A 647 45.96 -1.89 -3.14
N ASN A 648 46.34 -0.97 -4.03
CA ASN A 648 45.48 0.14 -4.47
C ASN A 648 44.46 -0.30 -5.52
N ARG A 649 44.61 -1.49 -6.10
CA ARG A 649 43.72 -2.05 -7.11
C ARG A 649 42.93 -3.20 -6.49
N SER A 650 41.92 -2.85 -5.72
CA SER A 650 41.01 -3.81 -5.09
C SER A 650 39.57 -3.32 -5.18
N VAL A 651 38.65 -4.23 -4.88
CA VAL A 651 37.20 -4.02 -4.86
C VAL A 651 36.71 -4.30 -3.45
N SER A 652 35.65 -3.65 -2.99
CA SER A 652 35.08 -3.80 -1.65
C SER A 652 34.71 -5.25 -1.33
N MET A 653 34.31 -6.02 -2.35
CA MET A 653 34.06 -7.45 -2.24
C MET A 653 35.32 -8.30 -2.01
N ASP A 654 36.50 -7.78 -2.35
CA ASP A 654 37.81 -8.41 -2.14
C ASP A 654 38.33 -8.11 -0.72
N VAL A 655 37.56 -8.57 0.26
CA VAL A 655 37.84 -8.38 1.69
C VAL A 655 39.22 -8.94 2.03
N ASN A 656 40.07 -8.10 2.65
CA ASN A 656 41.46 -8.42 2.99
C ASN A 656 42.30 -8.91 1.78
N TRP A 657 41.98 -8.47 0.56
CA TRP A 657 42.70 -8.79 -0.69
C TRP A 657 42.79 -10.29 -1.00
N ARG A 658 41.87 -11.11 -0.48
CA ARG A 658 41.83 -12.57 -0.64
C ARG A 658 41.64 -13.01 -2.09
N GLY A 659 40.78 -12.32 -2.83
CA GLY A 659 40.59 -12.44 -4.26
C GLY A 659 41.81 -11.99 -5.07
N ALA A 660 42.45 -10.88 -4.69
CA ALA A 660 43.70 -10.47 -5.33
C ALA A 660 44.83 -11.50 -5.14
N MET A 661 44.98 -12.07 -3.94
CA MET A 661 45.94 -13.15 -3.67
C MET A 661 45.64 -14.41 -4.49
N THR A 662 44.37 -14.78 -4.60
CA THR A 662 43.90 -15.87 -5.48
C THR A 662 44.31 -15.62 -6.93
N SER A 663 44.11 -14.39 -7.40
CA SER A 663 44.51 -13.96 -8.74
C SER A 663 46.01 -14.05 -8.99
N ILE A 664 46.85 -13.61 -8.04
CA ILE A 664 48.31 -13.72 -8.14
C ILE A 664 48.75 -15.19 -8.15
N GLY A 665 48.10 -16.04 -7.36
CA GLY A 665 48.31 -17.49 -7.40
C GLY A 665 48.07 -18.09 -8.79
N ALA A 666 46.96 -17.71 -9.43
CA ALA A 666 46.67 -18.11 -10.80
C ALA A 666 47.73 -17.61 -11.80
N ALA A 667 48.19 -16.36 -11.66
CA ALA A 667 49.25 -15.78 -12.49
C ALA A 667 50.58 -16.53 -12.33
N CYS A 668 50.95 -16.88 -11.09
CA CYS A 668 52.14 -17.67 -10.79
C CYS A 668 52.07 -19.05 -11.46
N PHE A 669 50.91 -19.72 -11.40
CA PHE A 669 50.72 -21.03 -12.03
C PHE A 669 50.87 -20.94 -13.56
N ASN A 670 50.26 -19.93 -14.19
CA ASN A 670 50.40 -19.73 -15.64
C ASN A 670 51.87 -19.57 -16.06
N ALA A 671 52.65 -18.75 -15.34
CA ALA A 671 54.07 -18.57 -15.63
C ALA A 671 54.89 -19.85 -15.45
N GLU A 672 54.60 -20.66 -14.42
CA GLU A 672 55.28 -21.93 -14.19
C GLU A 672 54.98 -22.97 -15.29
N VAL A 673 53.76 -23.00 -15.84
CA VAL A 673 53.42 -23.89 -16.96
C VAL A 673 54.27 -23.53 -18.18
N VAL A 674 54.40 -22.24 -18.51
CA VAL A 674 55.27 -21.77 -19.59
C VAL A 674 56.72 -22.15 -19.33
N ALA A 675 57.25 -21.84 -18.14
CA ALA A 675 58.62 -22.17 -17.77
C ALA A 675 58.94 -23.67 -17.92
N CYS A 676 57.99 -24.53 -17.54
CA CYS A 676 58.13 -25.98 -17.64
C CYS A 676 58.18 -26.47 -19.09
N VAL A 677 57.26 -26.01 -19.95
CA VAL A 677 57.16 -26.46 -21.35
C VAL A 677 58.28 -25.90 -22.21
N GLU A 678 58.67 -24.63 -21.98
CA GLU A 678 59.72 -23.96 -22.76
C GLU A 678 61.13 -24.17 -22.19
N GLY A 679 61.29 -25.05 -21.19
CA GLY A 679 62.59 -25.51 -20.71
C GLY A 679 63.35 -24.56 -19.79
N LEU A 680 62.68 -23.57 -19.19
CA LEU A 680 63.26 -22.68 -18.19
C LEU A 680 63.15 -23.31 -16.78
N ASN A 681 64.20 -24.02 -16.37
CA ASN A 681 64.24 -24.66 -15.05
C ASN A 681 64.26 -23.62 -13.91
N GLY A 682 63.35 -23.76 -12.95
CA GLY A 682 63.28 -22.89 -11.77
C GLY A 682 62.12 -23.24 -10.84
N ALA A 683 61.94 -22.41 -9.82
CA ALA A 683 60.90 -22.60 -8.82
C ALA A 683 60.30 -21.26 -8.41
N MET A 684 58.99 -21.25 -8.12
CA MET A 684 58.37 -20.15 -7.41
C MET A 684 58.69 -20.21 -5.91
N GLU A 685 59.21 -19.12 -5.37
CA GLU A 685 59.34 -18.85 -3.94
C GLU A 685 58.23 -17.88 -3.53
N TYR A 686 57.45 -18.24 -2.50
CA TYR A 686 56.34 -17.43 -2.01
C TYR A 686 56.71 -16.69 -0.75
N PHE A 687 56.30 -15.43 -0.66
CA PHE A 687 56.62 -14.51 0.43
C PHE A 687 58.10 -14.62 0.84
N PRO A 688 59.03 -14.46 -0.13
CA PRO A 688 60.46 -14.77 0.07
C PRO A 688 61.15 -13.81 1.05
N ASP A 689 60.54 -12.66 1.32
CA ASP A 689 61.02 -11.64 2.23
C ASP A 689 59.88 -11.13 3.11
N SER A 690 59.92 -11.44 4.40
CA SER A 690 58.90 -11.00 5.36
C SER A 690 58.90 -9.48 5.61
N SER A 691 59.94 -8.76 5.19
CA SER A 691 60.00 -7.30 5.24
C SER A 691 59.32 -6.62 4.04
N MET A 692 59.02 -7.37 2.97
CA MET A 692 58.31 -6.91 1.79
C MET A 692 57.01 -7.73 1.61
N PRO A 693 55.97 -7.47 2.43
CA PRO A 693 54.75 -8.29 2.45
C PRO A 693 53.96 -8.25 1.13
N ASP A 694 54.16 -7.21 0.32
CA ASP A 694 53.53 -7.10 -1.00
C ASP A 694 54.29 -7.86 -2.10
N LEU A 695 55.52 -8.33 -1.83
CA LEU A 695 56.21 -9.28 -2.70
C LEU A 695 55.66 -10.69 -2.45
N VAL A 696 54.62 -11.03 -3.20
CA VAL A 696 53.87 -12.28 -3.04
C VAL A 696 54.67 -13.48 -3.51
N ALA A 697 55.33 -13.38 -4.67
CA ALA A 697 56.12 -14.47 -5.21
C ALA A 697 57.28 -13.98 -6.10
N LYS A 698 58.31 -14.81 -6.22
CA LYS A 698 59.34 -14.65 -7.25
C LYS A 698 59.73 -15.99 -7.85
N PHE A 699 59.96 -16.04 -9.16
CA PHE A 699 60.48 -17.21 -9.83
C PHE A 699 61.99 -17.10 -9.96
N VAL A 700 62.71 -18.05 -9.36
CA VAL A 700 64.17 -18.12 -9.40
C VAL A 700 64.60 -19.30 -10.26
N GLN A 701 65.48 -19.03 -11.24
CA GLN A 701 66.06 -20.07 -12.09
C GLN A 701 66.93 -21.03 -11.25
N GLY A 702 66.78 -22.33 -11.49
CA GLY A 702 67.46 -23.35 -10.70
C GLY A 702 67.03 -24.76 -11.08
N GLN A 703 67.66 -25.79 -10.50
CA GLN A 703 67.30 -27.17 -10.79
C GLN A 703 66.05 -27.59 -10.01
N LYS A 704 64.91 -27.62 -10.69
CA LYS A 704 63.67 -28.22 -10.18
C LYS A 704 63.00 -29.03 -11.29
N SER A 705 62.65 -30.28 -11.00
CA SER A 705 61.87 -31.12 -11.92
C SER A 705 60.42 -30.62 -11.99
N CYS A 706 59.91 -30.43 -13.19
CA CYS A 706 58.48 -30.17 -13.43
C CYS A 706 57.82 -31.37 -14.14
N ASP A 707 56.52 -31.52 -13.97
CA ASP A 707 55.73 -32.52 -14.70
C ASP A 707 55.41 -31.99 -16.10
N ILE A 708 56.32 -32.25 -17.04
CA ILE A 708 56.23 -31.72 -18.40
C ILE A 708 55.02 -32.25 -19.16
N GLU A 709 54.63 -33.51 -18.93
CA GLU A 709 53.48 -34.11 -19.62
C GLU A 709 52.17 -33.43 -19.22
N GLN A 710 52.01 -33.11 -17.94
CA GLN A 710 50.85 -32.34 -17.48
C GLN A 710 50.90 -30.88 -17.97
N ALA A 711 52.07 -30.25 -17.95
CA ALA A 711 52.21 -28.86 -18.38
C ALA A 711 51.91 -28.70 -19.88
N GLU A 712 52.38 -29.61 -20.74
CA GLU A 712 52.11 -29.63 -22.19
C GLU A 712 50.60 -29.72 -22.50
N LYS A 713 49.83 -30.45 -21.68
CA LYS A 713 48.36 -30.53 -21.84
C LYS A 713 47.66 -29.20 -21.53
N LEU A 714 48.15 -28.45 -20.56
CA LEU A 714 47.52 -27.19 -20.11
C LEU A 714 48.01 -25.97 -20.89
N TYR A 715 49.23 -26.01 -21.44
CA TYR A 715 49.90 -24.89 -22.09
C TYR A 715 49.08 -24.22 -23.22
N PRO A 716 48.41 -24.96 -24.15
CA PRO A 716 47.59 -24.35 -25.19
C PRO A 716 46.42 -23.52 -24.66
N HIS A 717 45.93 -23.85 -23.46
CA HIS A 717 44.74 -23.23 -22.87
C HIS A 717 45.04 -21.94 -22.10
N LEU A 718 46.32 -21.62 -21.83
CA LEU A 718 46.72 -20.44 -21.05
C LEU A 718 46.19 -19.12 -21.65
N LEU A 719 46.20 -19.01 -22.98
CA LEU A 719 45.81 -17.80 -23.71
C LEU A 719 44.39 -17.86 -24.29
N THR A 720 43.82 -19.06 -24.46
CA THR A 720 42.45 -19.25 -24.95
C THR A 720 41.42 -19.22 -23.83
N ARG A 721 41.83 -19.50 -22.59
CA ARG A 721 40.93 -19.54 -21.44
C ARG A 721 40.24 -18.21 -21.22
N MET A 722 38.91 -18.27 -21.07
CA MET A 722 38.07 -17.09 -20.92
C MET A 722 36.90 -17.33 -19.96
N THR A 723 36.41 -16.25 -19.37
CA THR A 723 35.16 -16.27 -18.60
C THR A 723 34.00 -16.30 -19.58
N ASN A 724 33.23 -17.38 -19.59
CA ASN A 724 32.14 -17.58 -20.55
C ASN A 724 30.78 -17.33 -19.91
N ARG A 725 30.15 -16.21 -20.26
CA ARG A 725 28.82 -15.81 -19.75
C ARG A 725 27.67 -16.18 -20.67
N GLU A 726 27.90 -16.95 -21.73
CA GLU A 726 26.84 -17.38 -22.66
C GLU A 726 25.76 -18.19 -21.94
N LEU A 727 24.52 -18.05 -22.41
CA LEU A 727 23.45 -18.97 -22.03
C LEU A 727 23.64 -20.29 -22.77
N CYS A 728 23.29 -21.39 -22.11
CA CYS A 728 23.47 -22.75 -22.63
C CYS A 728 22.27 -23.63 -22.30
N GLU A 729 22.17 -24.76 -22.98
CA GLU A 729 21.28 -25.84 -22.54
C GLU A 729 22.00 -26.67 -21.47
N ARG A 730 21.25 -27.08 -20.44
CA ARG A 730 21.83 -27.85 -19.34
C ARG A 730 22.25 -29.24 -19.83
N GLN A 731 23.50 -29.60 -19.57
CA GLN A 731 24.07 -30.91 -19.87
C GLN A 731 24.75 -31.50 -18.65
N VAL A 732 24.71 -32.82 -18.50
CA VAL A 732 25.35 -33.53 -17.37
C VAL A 732 26.84 -33.71 -17.67
N ILE A 733 27.70 -33.39 -16.70
CA ILE A 733 29.15 -33.61 -16.80
C ILE A 733 29.44 -35.09 -16.55
N ASN A 734 30.32 -35.71 -17.36
CA ASN A 734 30.78 -37.07 -17.10
C ASN A 734 31.39 -37.14 -15.68
N PRO A 735 30.94 -38.07 -14.81
CA PRO A 735 31.49 -38.23 -13.46
C PRO A 735 33.01 -38.40 -13.41
N GLU A 736 33.62 -38.99 -14.44
CA GLU A 736 35.08 -39.13 -14.54
C GLU A 736 35.79 -37.77 -14.59
N ILE A 737 35.21 -36.79 -15.31
CA ILE A 737 35.74 -35.42 -15.38
C ILE A 737 35.64 -34.76 -14.00
N ILE A 738 34.50 -34.90 -13.31
CA ILE A 738 34.34 -34.33 -11.96
C ILE A 738 35.35 -34.94 -10.97
N ASN A 739 35.56 -36.26 -11.02
CA ASN A 739 36.55 -36.93 -10.18
C ASN A 739 37.97 -36.43 -10.48
N GLU A 740 38.31 -36.22 -11.76
CA GLU A 740 39.61 -35.62 -12.13
C GLU A 740 39.77 -34.21 -11.53
N LEU A 741 38.74 -33.37 -11.61
CA LEU A 741 38.78 -32.02 -11.03
C LEU A 741 38.91 -32.06 -9.50
N ILE A 742 38.24 -33.00 -8.82
CA ILE A 742 38.38 -33.23 -7.37
C ILE A 742 39.82 -33.66 -7.05
N GLU A 743 40.38 -34.64 -7.77
CA GLU A 743 41.76 -35.09 -7.57
C GLU A 743 42.81 -33.99 -7.77
N ILE A 744 42.58 -33.09 -8.74
CA ILE A 744 43.42 -31.92 -8.96
C ILE A 744 43.40 -31.00 -7.73
N CYS A 745 42.22 -30.79 -7.15
CA CYS A 745 42.05 -29.95 -5.97
C CYS A 745 42.69 -30.59 -4.73
N ASP A 746 42.44 -31.88 -4.49
CA ASP A 746 42.97 -32.62 -3.35
C ASP A 746 44.50 -32.64 -3.33
N LYS A 747 45.13 -32.90 -4.49
CA LYS A 747 46.61 -32.84 -4.64
C LYS A 747 47.16 -31.43 -4.34
N GLY A 748 46.35 -30.41 -4.57
CA GLY A 748 46.63 -29.01 -4.29
C GLY A 748 46.33 -28.56 -2.86
N LYS A 749 45.86 -29.46 -1.99
CA LYS A 749 45.36 -29.15 -0.62
C LYS A 749 44.16 -28.18 -0.60
N ALA A 750 43.30 -28.26 -1.61
CA ALA A 750 42.02 -27.57 -1.67
C ALA A 750 40.88 -28.58 -1.81
N GLU A 751 39.67 -28.22 -1.37
CA GLU A 751 38.48 -29.09 -1.43
C GLU A 751 37.47 -28.51 -2.44
N LEU A 752 36.96 -29.35 -3.34
CA LEU A 752 36.02 -28.97 -4.39
C LEU A 752 34.61 -29.48 -4.06
N HIS A 753 33.71 -28.55 -3.79
CA HIS A 753 32.31 -28.85 -3.49
C HIS A 753 31.44 -28.70 -4.74
N VAL A 754 30.62 -29.70 -5.08
CA VAL A 754 29.90 -29.76 -6.36
C VAL A 754 28.39 -29.82 -6.18
N LEU A 755 27.67 -28.92 -6.86
CA LEU A 755 26.21 -28.88 -6.95
C LEU A 755 25.75 -29.06 -8.40
N SER A 756 25.29 -30.26 -8.75
CA SER A 756 24.85 -30.59 -10.11
C SER A 756 23.35 -30.88 -10.24
N SER A 757 22.63 -31.14 -9.14
CA SER A 757 21.19 -31.43 -9.18
C SER A 757 20.35 -30.17 -9.34
N GLU A 758 19.21 -30.28 -10.02
CA GLU A 758 18.37 -29.12 -10.34
C GLU A 758 17.87 -28.38 -9.09
N ASN A 759 17.51 -29.11 -8.03
CA ASN A 759 17.09 -28.50 -6.77
C ASN A 759 18.23 -27.72 -6.11
N LYS A 760 19.46 -28.28 -6.09
CA LYS A 760 20.64 -27.59 -5.55
C LYS A 760 21.00 -26.34 -6.37
N LEU A 761 20.88 -26.41 -7.70
CA LEU A 761 21.05 -25.23 -8.58
C LEU A 761 20.01 -24.15 -8.28
N LYS A 762 18.74 -24.54 -8.07
CA LYS A 762 17.67 -23.61 -7.67
C LYS A 762 17.94 -22.96 -6.32
N ASP A 763 18.46 -23.71 -5.35
CA ASP A 763 18.79 -23.18 -4.04
C ASP A 763 20.02 -22.24 -4.09
N TYR A 764 21.04 -22.56 -4.88
CA TYR A 764 22.14 -21.62 -5.13
C TYR A 764 21.68 -20.36 -5.86
N ALA A 765 20.77 -20.48 -6.82
CA ALA A 765 20.20 -19.32 -7.51
C ALA A 765 19.51 -18.34 -6.54
N LYS A 766 18.83 -18.83 -5.48
CA LYS A 766 18.27 -17.96 -4.43
C LYS A 766 19.36 -17.17 -3.69
N ILE A 767 20.50 -17.80 -3.41
CA ILE A 767 21.66 -17.15 -2.78
C ILE A 767 22.23 -16.08 -3.71
N SER A 768 22.42 -16.41 -4.99
CA SER A 768 22.91 -15.46 -6.00
C SER A 768 21.97 -14.27 -6.16
N ILE A 769 20.65 -14.49 -6.25
CA ILE A 769 19.66 -13.41 -6.37
C ILE A 769 19.70 -12.49 -5.15
N GLY A 770 19.72 -13.05 -3.94
CA GLY A 770 19.83 -12.27 -2.71
C GLY A 770 21.13 -11.46 -2.66
N SER A 771 22.25 -12.09 -3.03
CA SER A 771 23.56 -11.45 -3.10
C SER A 771 23.60 -10.31 -4.12
N ASP A 772 23.18 -10.55 -5.37
CA ASP A 772 23.17 -9.54 -6.43
C ASP A 772 22.26 -8.36 -6.04
N ARG A 773 21.07 -8.65 -5.50
CA ARG A 773 20.17 -7.62 -4.97
C ARG A 773 20.90 -6.75 -3.94
N LEU A 774 21.57 -7.34 -2.96
CA LEU A 774 22.31 -6.56 -1.96
C LEU A 774 23.47 -5.75 -2.57
N ARG A 775 24.14 -6.26 -3.60
CA ARG A 775 25.18 -5.52 -4.34
C ARG A 775 24.62 -4.26 -5.01
N TYR A 776 23.47 -4.37 -5.69
CA TYR A 776 22.80 -3.24 -6.32
C TYR A 776 22.22 -2.23 -5.32
N LEU A 777 21.63 -2.71 -4.21
CA LEU A 777 20.96 -1.82 -3.26
C LEU A 777 21.94 -1.08 -2.34
N SER A 778 23.12 -1.66 -2.07
CA SER A 778 24.16 -1.03 -1.25
C SER A 778 24.87 0.09 -2.03
N GLU A 779 24.93 1.29 -1.46
CA GLU A 779 25.46 2.49 -2.14
C GLU A 779 26.87 2.30 -2.71
N HIS A 780 27.82 1.92 -1.86
CA HIS A 780 29.22 1.80 -2.26
C HIS A 780 29.48 0.59 -3.18
N LEU A 781 28.85 -0.56 -2.92
CA LEU A 781 28.98 -1.75 -3.77
C LEU A 781 28.37 -1.53 -5.16
N HIS A 782 27.28 -0.76 -5.25
CA HIS A 782 26.66 -0.39 -6.51
C HIS A 782 27.57 0.53 -7.31
N ALA A 783 28.08 1.60 -6.70
CA ALA A 783 29.01 2.52 -7.36
C ALA A 783 30.24 1.79 -7.92
N GLU A 784 30.84 0.91 -7.12
CA GLU A 784 31.99 0.11 -7.53
C GLU A 784 31.65 -0.86 -8.66
N MET A 785 30.55 -1.60 -8.56
CA MET A 785 30.10 -2.51 -9.61
C MET A 785 29.84 -1.80 -10.94
N ILE A 786 29.29 -0.58 -10.91
CA ILE A 786 29.11 0.21 -12.14
C ILE A 786 30.45 0.66 -12.70
N SER A 787 31.41 1.04 -11.85
CA SER A 787 32.76 1.42 -12.28
C SER A 787 33.57 0.26 -12.89
N GLU A 788 33.17 -1.00 -12.61
CA GLU A 788 33.75 -2.18 -13.25
C GLU A 788 33.29 -2.35 -14.70
N LEU A 789 32.22 -1.70 -15.16
CA LEU A 789 31.72 -1.84 -16.53
C LEU A 789 32.45 -0.88 -17.48
N SER A 790 32.91 -1.39 -18.61
CA SER A 790 33.60 -0.60 -19.63
C SER A 790 32.79 -0.53 -20.92
N TRP A 791 32.52 0.68 -21.39
CA TRP A 791 31.84 0.98 -22.64
C TRP A 791 32.86 1.15 -23.77
N PRO A 792 32.88 0.28 -24.81
CA PRO A 792 33.93 0.25 -25.83
C PRO A 792 34.22 1.57 -26.56
N ASP A 793 33.23 2.45 -26.67
CA ASP A 793 33.35 3.71 -27.40
C ASP A 793 33.80 4.89 -26.53
N ILE A 794 33.86 4.68 -25.22
CA ILE A 794 34.07 5.73 -24.21
C ILE A 794 35.29 5.40 -23.34
N ASP A 795 35.41 4.14 -22.92
CA ASP A 795 36.35 3.69 -21.91
C ASP A 795 37.52 2.91 -22.51
N SER A 796 38.64 2.88 -21.78
CA SER A 796 39.70 1.90 -22.04
C SER A 796 39.17 0.51 -21.74
N LEU A 797 39.54 -0.47 -22.56
CA LEU A 797 39.16 -1.86 -22.35
C LEU A 797 40.23 -2.67 -21.59
N GLU A 798 41.42 -2.10 -21.35
CA GLU A 798 42.58 -2.79 -20.77
C GLU A 798 42.37 -3.33 -19.35
N ASP A 799 41.44 -2.75 -18.60
CA ASP A 799 40.87 -3.26 -17.35
C ASP A 799 39.34 -3.07 -17.35
N GLY A 800 38.67 -3.60 -16.32
CA GLY A 800 37.21 -3.63 -16.28
C GLY A 800 36.58 -4.72 -17.15
N ILE A 801 35.26 -4.78 -17.10
CA ILE A 801 34.39 -5.73 -17.78
C ILE A 801 33.76 -5.00 -18.96
N ASP A 802 34.31 -5.24 -20.15
CA ASP A 802 33.67 -4.88 -21.41
C ASP A 802 32.23 -5.42 -21.43
N ILE A 803 31.24 -4.53 -21.56
CA ILE A 803 29.82 -4.87 -21.52
C ILE A 803 29.41 -5.91 -22.57
N ARG A 804 30.15 -6.02 -23.68
CA ARG A 804 29.92 -7.03 -24.73
C ARG A 804 30.25 -8.44 -24.25
N THR A 805 31.12 -8.57 -23.24
CA THR A 805 31.48 -9.85 -22.61
C THR A 805 30.46 -10.33 -21.56
N LEU A 806 29.40 -9.55 -21.32
CA LEU A 806 28.26 -9.96 -20.51
C LEU A 806 27.37 -10.99 -21.21
N ALA A 807 27.57 -11.22 -22.52
CA ALA A 807 26.76 -12.14 -23.33
C ALA A 807 25.25 -11.86 -23.18
N MET A 808 24.90 -10.57 -23.23
CA MET A 808 23.52 -10.09 -23.28
C MET A 808 23.16 -9.76 -24.73
N PRO A 809 21.96 -10.13 -25.21
CA PRO A 809 21.45 -9.61 -26.48
C PRO A 809 21.48 -8.08 -26.49
N HIS A 810 21.77 -7.48 -27.65
CA HIS A 810 21.87 -6.01 -27.78
C HIS A 810 20.65 -5.26 -27.22
N LYS A 811 19.45 -5.80 -27.43
CA LYS A 811 18.21 -5.21 -26.89
C LYS A 811 18.18 -5.14 -25.36
N ASP A 812 18.84 -6.07 -24.67
CA ASP A 812 18.81 -6.20 -23.21
C ASP A 812 19.89 -5.31 -22.56
N LEU A 813 20.93 -4.89 -23.30
CA LEU A 813 21.91 -3.89 -22.83
C LEU A 813 21.26 -2.54 -22.52
N ASN A 814 20.11 -2.23 -23.12
CA ASN A 814 19.35 -1.01 -22.85
C ASN A 814 18.80 -0.92 -21.41
N VAL A 815 18.88 -2.01 -20.64
CA VAL A 815 18.54 -2.01 -19.21
C VAL A 815 19.68 -1.43 -18.35
N LEU A 816 20.93 -1.47 -18.82
CA LEU A 816 22.08 -1.00 -18.04
C LEU A 816 21.97 0.46 -17.58
N PRO A 817 21.53 1.44 -18.42
CA PRO A 817 21.35 2.81 -17.95
C PRO A 817 20.32 2.98 -16.81
N ILE A 818 19.37 2.04 -16.67
CA ILE A 818 18.45 2.02 -15.52
C ILE A 818 19.17 1.44 -14.30
N LEU A 819 19.98 0.40 -14.50
CA LEU A 819 20.74 -0.26 -13.43
C LEU A 819 21.90 0.60 -12.90
N GLU A 820 22.43 1.52 -13.70
CA GLU A 820 23.46 2.49 -13.30
C GLU A 820 22.93 3.60 -12.38
N ARG A 821 21.62 3.83 -12.39
CA ARG A 821 20.97 4.93 -11.67
C ARG A 821 20.83 4.64 -10.18
N ARG A 822 21.58 5.39 -9.36
CA ARG A 822 21.50 5.34 -7.90
C ARG A 822 20.10 5.66 -7.37
N ASP A 823 19.44 6.66 -7.94
CA ASP A 823 18.10 7.06 -7.51
C ASP A 823 17.04 5.96 -7.75
N VAL A 824 17.22 5.12 -8.76
CA VAL A 824 16.39 3.93 -8.98
C VAL A 824 16.62 2.87 -7.90
N MET A 825 17.89 2.61 -7.56
CA MET A 825 18.25 1.65 -6.51
C MET A 825 17.76 2.09 -5.13
N ASP A 826 17.78 3.39 -4.85
CA ASP A 826 17.25 3.97 -3.61
C ASP A 826 15.74 3.73 -3.47
N GLU A 827 14.97 3.89 -4.55
CA GLU A 827 13.53 3.57 -4.52
C GLU A 827 13.28 2.07 -4.32
N LEU A 828 14.02 1.21 -5.02
CA LEU A 828 13.94 -0.25 -4.83
C LEU A 828 14.31 -0.67 -3.40
N ALA A 829 15.28 0.01 -2.77
CA ALA A 829 15.68 -0.27 -1.39
C ALA A 829 14.60 0.11 -0.37
N LYS A 830 13.79 1.13 -0.64
CA LYS A 830 12.66 1.56 0.21
C LYS A 830 11.46 0.61 0.09
N TRP A 831 11.23 0.04 -1.09
CA TRP A 831 10.07 -0.82 -1.32
C TRP A 831 10.27 -2.21 -0.73
N LYS A 832 9.28 -2.65 0.07
CA LYS A 832 9.32 -3.96 0.72
C LYS A 832 9.43 -5.09 -0.30
N SER A 833 10.47 -5.92 -0.16
CA SER A 833 10.72 -7.11 -1.00
C SER A 833 10.91 -6.81 -2.50
N ALA A 834 11.27 -5.58 -2.87
CA ALA A 834 11.64 -5.21 -4.24
C ALA A 834 13.10 -5.56 -4.56
N GLY A 835 13.48 -5.44 -5.84
CA GLY A 835 14.85 -5.69 -6.31
C GLY A 835 15.20 -7.15 -6.56
N LEU A 836 14.24 -8.09 -6.46
CA LEU A 836 14.49 -9.50 -6.79
C LEU A 836 14.85 -9.73 -8.26
N SER A 837 14.35 -8.88 -9.16
CA SER A 837 14.67 -8.95 -10.60
C SER A 837 16.13 -8.65 -10.90
N LEU A 838 16.84 -7.98 -9.98
CA LEU A 838 18.25 -7.61 -10.15
C LEU A 838 19.18 -8.85 -10.21
N GLY A 839 18.71 -10.00 -9.71
CA GLY A 839 19.43 -11.27 -9.78
C GLY A 839 19.08 -12.16 -10.99
N GLU A 840 18.16 -11.76 -11.88
CA GLU A 840 17.70 -12.62 -12.98
C GLU A 840 18.80 -13.00 -13.95
N TYR A 841 19.73 -12.06 -14.20
CA TYR A 841 20.88 -12.28 -15.07
C TYR A 841 21.69 -13.53 -14.70
N ASN A 842 21.96 -13.72 -13.40
CA ASN A 842 22.68 -14.88 -12.89
C ASN A 842 21.76 -16.08 -12.65
N ARG A 843 20.50 -15.86 -12.23
CA ARG A 843 19.50 -16.94 -12.04
C ARG A 843 19.41 -17.84 -13.26
N ASP A 844 19.21 -17.26 -14.44
CA ASP A 844 18.98 -18.03 -15.68
C ASP A 844 20.24 -18.81 -16.07
N ARG A 845 21.43 -18.22 -15.84
CA ARG A 845 22.73 -18.87 -16.07
C ARG A 845 22.99 -20.02 -15.11
N ILE A 846 22.57 -19.90 -13.85
CA ILE A 846 22.69 -20.96 -12.83
C ILE A 846 21.73 -22.11 -13.14
N HIS A 847 20.48 -21.82 -13.54
CA HIS A 847 19.52 -22.87 -13.89
C HIS A 847 19.95 -23.70 -15.10
N CYS A 848 20.62 -23.07 -16.07
CA CYS A 848 21.20 -23.73 -17.24
C CYS A 848 22.57 -24.37 -16.99
N ALA A 849 23.16 -24.21 -15.80
CA ALA A 849 24.49 -24.73 -15.50
C ALA A 849 24.51 -26.27 -15.47
N SER A 850 25.65 -26.84 -15.87
CA SER A 850 25.93 -28.26 -15.66
C SER A 850 26.22 -28.55 -14.19
N ALA A 851 26.98 -27.67 -13.54
CA ALA A 851 27.19 -27.66 -12.09
C ALA A 851 27.57 -26.26 -11.60
N MET A 852 27.28 -25.97 -10.34
CA MET A 852 27.97 -24.93 -9.57
C MET A 852 29.02 -25.60 -8.70
N VAL A 853 30.25 -25.09 -8.70
CA VAL A 853 31.32 -25.63 -7.85
C VAL A 853 31.94 -24.53 -7.00
N ALA A 854 32.23 -24.85 -5.74
CA ALA A 854 32.93 -23.98 -4.80
C ALA A 854 34.28 -24.62 -4.44
N LEU A 855 35.36 -23.90 -4.70
CA LEU A 855 36.69 -24.29 -4.27
C LEU A 855 36.97 -23.69 -2.89
N THR A 856 37.42 -24.50 -1.95
CA THR A 856 37.75 -24.06 -0.58
C THR A 856 39.17 -24.49 -0.20
N ILE A 857 39.78 -23.77 0.74
CA ILE A 857 41.12 -24.03 1.27
C ILE A 857 41.07 -24.10 2.80
N LYS A 858 42.10 -24.72 3.40
CA LYS A 858 42.29 -24.73 4.84
C LYS A 858 43.25 -23.62 5.25
N GLY A 859 42.76 -22.66 6.02
CA GLY A 859 43.52 -21.48 6.43
C GLY A 859 43.06 -20.19 5.73
N GLN A 860 43.46 -19.05 6.31
CA GLN A 860 43.04 -17.71 5.87
C GLN A 860 44.22 -16.79 5.55
N SER A 861 45.45 -17.30 5.53
CA SER A 861 46.62 -16.46 5.25
C SER A 861 46.69 -16.08 3.78
N ASP A 862 47.39 -14.99 3.46
CA ASP A 862 47.65 -14.58 2.07
C ASP A 862 48.25 -15.75 1.25
N PHE A 863 49.13 -16.55 1.86
CA PHE A 863 49.69 -17.75 1.24
C PHE A 863 48.65 -18.82 0.92
N ASP A 864 47.68 -19.06 1.81
CA ASP A 864 46.65 -20.07 1.58
C ASP A 864 45.80 -19.67 0.34
N TYR A 865 45.46 -18.38 0.20
CA TYR A 865 44.73 -17.87 -0.97
C TYR A 865 45.58 -17.91 -2.25
N VAL A 866 46.89 -17.64 -2.18
CA VAL A 866 47.80 -17.83 -3.32
C VAL A 866 47.84 -19.30 -3.75
N GLN A 867 47.89 -20.25 -2.81
CA GLN A 867 47.79 -21.67 -3.14
C GLN A 867 46.42 -22.02 -3.74
N GLY A 868 45.34 -21.51 -3.16
CA GLY A 868 43.97 -21.66 -3.70
C GLY A 868 43.87 -21.18 -5.15
N GLY A 869 44.47 -20.04 -5.47
CA GLY A 869 44.56 -19.48 -6.81
C GLY A 869 45.28 -20.35 -7.83
N ARG A 870 46.39 -20.98 -7.42
CA ARG A 870 47.13 -21.93 -8.27
C ARG A 870 46.29 -23.15 -8.60
N VAL A 871 45.61 -23.70 -7.60
CA VAL A 871 44.74 -24.86 -7.75
C VAL A 871 43.53 -24.54 -8.60
N LEU A 872 42.91 -23.38 -8.37
CA LEU A 872 41.82 -22.86 -9.18
C LEU A 872 42.21 -22.79 -10.66
N GLN A 873 43.36 -22.19 -10.96
CA GLN A 873 43.80 -22.02 -12.34
C GLN A 873 44.09 -23.36 -13.02
N LYS A 874 44.72 -24.29 -12.30
CA LYS A 874 44.93 -25.66 -12.80
C LYS A 874 43.62 -26.39 -13.09
N MET A 875 42.65 -26.30 -12.17
CA MET A 875 41.31 -26.88 -12.31
C MET A 875 40.55 -26.26 -13.49
N TRP A 876 40.62 -24.93 -13.64
CA TRP A 876 39.99 -24.22 -14.75
C TRP A 876 40.54 -24.68 -16.11
N LEU A 877 41.87 -24.71 -16.26
CA LEU A 877 42.49 -25.16 -17.52
C LEU A 877 42.20 -26.64 -17.80
N ALA A 878 42.21 -27.51 -16.79
CA ALA A 878 41.84 -28.92 -16.94
C ALA A 878 40.38 -29.09 -17.40
N ALA A 879 39.45 -28.32 -16.84
CA ALA A 879 38.07 -28.32 -17.28
C ALA A 879 37.92 -27.90 -18.75
N GLU A 880 38.69 -26.91 -19.21
CA GLU A 880 38.68 -26.50 -20.62
C GLU A 880 39.19 -27.59 -21.58
N THR A 881 40.13 -28.45 -21.17
CA THR A 881 40.56 -29.59 -22.02
C THR A 881 39.40 -30.56 -22.32
N HIS A 882 38.38 -30.56 -21.46
CA HIS A 882 37.15 -31.34 -21.63
C HIS A 882 36.00 -30.55 -22.27
N GLY A 883 36.26 -29.34 -22.77
CA GLY A 883 35.26 -28.47 -23.39
C GLY A 883 34.28 -27.83 -22.39
N LEU A 884 34.58 -27.87 -21.09
CA LEU A 884 33.81 -27.15 -20.09
C LEU A 884 34.22 -25.68 -20.05
N SER A 885 33.23 -24.80 -20.03
CA SER A 885 33.40 -23.37 -19.83
C SER A 885 33.14 -22.99 -18.38
N LEU A 886 33.83 -21.95 -17.90
CA LEU A 886 33.69 -21.47 -16.54
C LEU A 886 33.26 -20.01 -16.48
N GLN A 887 32.41 -19.70 -15.50
CA GLN A 887 32.04 -18.35 -15.14
C GLN A 887 32.05 -18.18 -13.62
N PRO A 888 32.84 -17.25 -13.05
CA PRO A 888 32.69 -16.87 -11.66
C PRO A 888 31.29 -16.28 -11.42
N ILE A 889 30.55 -16.90 -10.51
CA ILE A 889 29.26 -16.41 -10.00
C ILE A 889 29.32 -16.58 -8.49
N SER A 890 30.04 -15.68 -7.83
CA SER A 890 30.32 -15.74 -6.39
C SER A 890 29.45 -14.74 -5.63
N PRO A 891 28.99 -15.07 -4.41
CA PRO A 891 28.24 -14.13 -3.59
C PRO A 891 29.12 -12.98 -3.09
N ILE A 892 28.51 -11.83 -2.77
CA ILE A 892 29.21 -10.63 -2.29
C ILE A 892 30.05 -10.86 -1.03
N PHE A 893 29.62 -11.81 -0.20
CA PHE A 893 30.24 -12.16 1.07
C PHE A 893 31.26 -13.29 0.95
N LEU A 894 31.65 -13.73 -0.26
CA LEU A 894 32.55 -14.87 -0.47
C LEU A 894 33.81 -14.79 0.40
N TYR A 895 34.42 -13.60 0.46
CA TYR A 895 35.63 -13.34 1.23
C TYR A 895 35.34 -12.74 2.61
N SER A 896 34.09 -12.71 3.07
CA SER A 896 33.76 -12.26 4.43
C SER A 896 33.76 -13.44 5.40
N ASN A 897 34.89 -13.69 6.05
CA ASN A 897 35.08 -14.86 6.92
C ASN A 897 34.72 -14.59 8.38
N THR A 898 34.64 -13.33 8.78
CA THR A 898 34.35 -12.91 10.16
C THR A 898 33.17 -11.96 10.23
N VAL A 899 32.63 -11.73 11.43
CA VAL A 899 31.56 -10.75 11.63
C VAL A 899 32.06 -9.33 11.31
N ASP A 900 33.30 -9.01 11.68
CA ASP A 900 33.92 -7.71 11.39
C ASP A 900 34.12 -7.51 9.88
N ASP A 901 34.52 -8.56 9.16
CA ASP A 901 34.58 -8.54 7.69
C ASP A 901 33.21 -8.18 7.10
N THR A 902 32.11 -8.78 7.60
CA THR A 902 30.75 -8.51 7.09
C THR A 902 30.29 -7.09 7.43
N ILE A 903 30.62 -6.60 8.62
CA ILE A 903 30.32 -5.23 9.04
C ILE A 903 30.99 -4.22 8.12
N ASN A 904 32.27 -4.45 7.79
CA ASN A 904 33.06 -3.58 6.91
C ASN A 904 32.56 -3.66 5.47
N LEU A 905 32.31 -4.87 4.94
CA LEU A 905 31.78 -5.07 3.58
C LEU A 905 30.45 -4.38 3.36
N MET A 906 29.58 -4.35 4.36
CA MET A 906 28.22 -3.84 4.20
C MET A 906 28.02 -2.45 4.81
N ASN A 907 29.04 -1.82 5.39
CA ASN A 907 28.90 -0.54 6.10
C ASN A 907 27.70 -0.51 7.09
N ASN A 908 27.54 -1.59 7.87
CA ASN A 908 26.45 -1.80 8.84
C ASN A 908 25.01 -1.91 8.27
N VAL A 909 24.80 -2.03 6.96
CA VAL A 909 23.46 -2.27 6.37
C VAL A 909 23.23 -3.73 5.99
N TYR A 910 21.99 -4.19 5.97
CA TYR A 910 21.58 -5.54 5.53
C TYR A 910 22.29 -6.74 6.20
N LEU A 911 22.94 -6.55 7.36
CA LEU A 911 23.76 -7.58 8.02
C LEU A 911 23.03 -8.90 8.26
N SER A 912 21.76 -8.85 8.67
CA SER A 912 20.94 -10.05 8.90
C SER A 912 20.63 -10.82 7.61
N GLU A 913 20.44 -10.11 6.50
CA GLU A 913 20.23 -10.73 5.19
C GLU A 913 21.50 -11.43 4.71
N VAL A 914 22.66 -10.77 4.83
CA VAL A 914 23.96 -11.37 4.50
C VAL A 914 24.23 -12.62 5.34
N GLN A 915 24.03 -12.56 6.66
CA GLN A 915 24.22 -13.72 7.54
C GLN A 915 23.30 -14.89 7.16
N SER A 916 22.04 -14.61 6.78
CA SER A 916 21.12 -15.64 6.29
C SER A 916 21.62 -16.28 4.99
N LEU A 917 22.15 -15.48 4.06
CA LEU A 917 22.71 -15.97 2.80
C LEU A 917 23.99 -16.80 3.03
N GLN A 918 24.87 -16.36 3.93
CA GLN A 918 26.08 -17.11 4.36
C GLN A 918 25.70 -18.49 4.92
N ASN A 919 24.72 -18.55 5.83
CA ASN A 919 24.27 -19.81 6.41
C ASN A 919 23.70 -20.76 5.33
N MET A 920 22.90 -20.24 4.40
CA MET A 920 22.40 -21.05 3.27
C MET A 920 23.52 -21.54 2.37
N PHE A 921 24.52 -20.70 2.11
CA PHE A 921 25.70 -21.02 1.30
C PHE A 921 26.55 -22.12 1.92
N SER A 922 26.90 -22.02 3.21
CA SER A 922 27.66 -23.06 3.90
C SER A 922 26.88 -24.39 3.94
N ASN A 923 25.57 -24.33 4.19
CA ASN A 923 24.73 -25.54 4.26
C ASN A 923 24.57 -26.26 2.92
N ILE A 924 24.43 -25.53 1.80
CA ILE A 924 24.18 -26.17 0.50
C ILE A 924 25.44 -26.85 -0.06
N PHE A 925 26.61 -26.26 0.19
CA PHE A 925 27.91 -26.81 -0.21
C PHE A 925 28.53 -27.73 0.84
N ASP A 926 27.98 -27.82 2.06
CA ASP A 926 28.53 -28.59 3.19
C ASP A 926 29.94 -28.13 3.60
N ILE A 927 30.15 -26.80 3.61
CA ILE A 927 31.44 -26.18 3.93
C ILE A 927 31.71 -26.30 5.44
N LYS A 928 32.87 -26.84 5.80
CA LYS A 928 33.29 -27.03 7.19
C LYS A 928 33.80 -25.72 7.81
N ASN A 929 33.82 -25.62 9.14
CA ASN A 929 34.26 -24.41 9.84
C ASN A 929 35.75 -24.05 9.63
N ASP A 930 36.59 -25.00 9.21
CA ASP A 930 38.01 -24.78 8.88
C ASP A 930 38.26 -24.53 7.37
N GLU A 931 37.20 -24.49 6.57
CA GLU A 931 37.25 -24.28 5.12
C GLU A 931 36.84 -22.86 4.74
N TYR A 932 37.64 -22.23 3.89
CA TYR A 932 37.43 -20.87 3.44
C TYR A 932 37.26 -20.84 1.92
N PRO A 933 36.18 -20.22 1.40
CA PRO A 933 35.95 -20.15 -0.03
C PRO A 933 37.03 -19.36 -0.78
N VAL A 934 37.49 -19.91 -1.90
CA VAL A 934 38.42 -19.27 -2.85
C VAL A 934 37.64 -18.65 -4.00
N LEU A 935 36.75 -19.43 -4.63
CA LEU A 935 35.90 -18.97 -5.73
C LEU A 935 34.72 -19.91 -5.92
N VAL A 936 33.57 -19.36 -6.33
CA VAL A 936 32.42 -20.13 -6.80
C VAL A 936 32.21 -19.89 -8.29
N VAL A 937 32.17 -20.98 -9.05
CA VAL A 937 32.12 -20.94 -10.51
C VAL A 937 31.02 -21.84 -11.05
N ARG A 938 30.38 -21.36 -12.11
CA ARG A 938 29.50 -22.13 -12.98
C ARG A 938 30.35 -22.96 -13.94
N LEU A 939 30.11 -24.26 -13.99
CA LEU A 939 30.59 -25.16 -15.04
C LEU A 939 29.46 -25.41 -16.05
N ALA A 940 29.74 -25.26 -17.34
CA ALA A 940 28.76 -25.51 -18.41
C ALA A 940 29.42 -25.84 -19.75
N TYR A 941 28.72 -26.62 -20.58
CA TYR A 941 29.02 -26.74 -22.01
C TYR A 941 28.33 -25.60 -22.77
N ALA A 942 29.08 -24.54 -23.09
CA ALA A 942 28.56 -23.36 -23.76
C ALA A 942 29.34 -23.07 -25.06
N LYS A 943 28.71 -22.32 -25.97
CA LYS A 943 29.39 -21.84 -27.18
C LYS A 943 30.53 -20.90 -26.80
N ALA A 944 31.59 -20.85 -27.61
CA ALA A 944 32.65 -19.87 -27.43
C ALA A 944 32.05 -18.45 -27.54
N PRO A 945 32.37 -17.53 -26.62
CA PRO A 945 31.87 -16.17 -26.66
C PRO A 945 32.51 -15.40 -27.82
N GLN A 946 31.79 -14.41 -28.33
CA GLN A 946 32.26 -13.58 -29.45
C GLN A 946 33.35 -12.59 -29.05
N TYR A 947 33.32 -12.11 -27.81
CA TYR A 947 34.24 -11.10 -27.29
C TYR A 947 35.01 -11.62 -26.09
N ARG A 948 36.24 -11.13 -25.91
CA ARG A 948 37.11 -11.45 -24.77
C ARG A 948 37.49 -10.19 -24.00
N SER A 949 37.75 -10.35 -22.71
CA SER A 949 38.32 -9.27 -21.89
C SER A 949 39.77 -8.99 -22.30
N TYR A 950 40.15 -7.71 -22.31
CA TYR A 950 41.52 -7.28 -22.58
C TYR A 950 42.37 -7.29 -21.31
N ARG A 951 43.68 -7.14 -21.49
CA ARG A 951 44.71 -7.14 -20.44
C ARG A 951 45.67 -5.99 -20.68
N LYS A 952 46.30 -5.51 -19.61
CA LYS A 952 47.30 -4.44 -19.68
C LYS A 952 48.57 -4.90 -20.40
N ASN A 953 49.08 -4.05 -21.29
CA ASN A 953 50.28 -4.31 -22.08
C ASN A 953 51.59 -3.85 -21.39
N SER A 954 51.53 -2.96 -20.40
CA SER A 954 52.70 -2.39 -19.72
C SER A 954 52.95 -3.00 -18.36
#